data_AF-A0A7V8X2N3-F1
#
_entry.id   AF-A0A7V8X2N3-F1
#
_cell.length_a   1.000
_cell.length_b   1.000
_cell.length_c   1.000
_cell.angle_alpha   90.00
_cell.angle_beta   90.00
_cell.angle_gamma   90.00
#
_symmetry.space_group_name_H-M   'P 1'
#
loop_
_entity.id
_entity.type
_entity.pdbx_description
1 polymer ?
#
loop_
_entity_poly.entity_id
_entity_poly.type
_entity_poly.pdbx_seq_one_letter_code
_entity_poly.pdbx_strand_id
1 'polypeptide(L)'
;MWNELGREHQIGPTSFVEQLYGGTGRCLAYVTSRGNRDTDTSLMQLQARLSPSRIGSELIVLLGLEHLIDGERELRSKLADAQQRLATRIDEHERREREWAATLGEIDARDSARDAIAEGKRLWRLRIARKLLDAVSEQERLDAHILDLSSSQNAASTAVRDIAARLADLPDAPTLEGLVESAQRAHEEAEQRYTAANEDVVRRGVQLDQLAERITSLTTKAIAAPAGVTLEDAESRATDAADALDLAIRALGAAETYVHRAQSTLAAIMKHGEADPQAHAALDSAQVNATSLIDGIVLDEAARPLWEPLLAPWRGAFVIPVEHRDRAIASAPPGTVLVIVEPDSTEQRPDGVTEAPAGTARFLRTLLGRSEVPYVDAAAGVVVAGGFEHELCGRDAAIDRARAELEQVEHAQAETLGKHERAFQAHELAIDAAERLRSAAELEILSRQESERARELATGRRALAEADADRRMANTELVDARVQYDTSAQARDRLEGDLGVAQDEVERIAREMDTTRASIARLDADGWRSAWADTDEAAGVALASDDRQEDTLRKRAAEQLSIALERVGIDSNSGFGAPTSAIAGVIRARRGLDDDVPSTNEVRRFDTVAQPLVDWLDEQGDHDATFREDVEAERERWDELIGAARKECGTQGDLLDRHRDMVEQQIEAALGHVSARYAELDAAAGGYGAQLGWRSLRPELPTDLWVWEVTPEWRRGQGAKWLPYTRQANSAMQKQHRTHLVLAALLAAQDPAGRVLIVDEAGNDFGREHLRQVLSAFAHVADIHGVTVIAACQDKVLEEVAALGAARLLLWFERLSDASPLCRPTRVWGFDPDGRRVELTRAAVESGRLL
;
A
#
# COMPACT_ATOMS: atom_id res chain seq x y z
N MET A 1 8.55 43.30 38.35
CA MET A 1 7.88 41.99 38.41
C MET A 1 6.49 42.00 37.79
N TRP A 2 5.42 42.47 38.45
CA TRP A 2 4.07 42.48 37.82
C TRP A 2 3.97 43.37 36.56
N ASN A 3 4.78 44.43 36.46
CA ASN A 3 4.89 45.28 35.26
C ASN A 3 5.87 44.74 34.19
N GLU A 4 6.61 43.66 34.48
CA GLU A 4 7.51 42.99 33.50
C GLU A 4 6.81 41.82 32.81
N LEU A 5 5.73 41.30 33.40
CA LEU A 5 4.78 40.41 32.74
C LEU A 5 3.84 41.27 31.89
N GLY A 6 4.32 41.64 30.70
CA GLY A 6 3.56 42.45 29.75
C GLY A 6 2.18 41.82 29.47
N ARG A 7 1.17 42.68 29.28
CA ARG A 7 -0.23 42.33 28.98
C ARG A 7 -0.45 41.51 27.68
N GLU A 8 0.61 41.02 27.04
CA GLU A 8 0.60 40.34 25.73
C GLU A 8 0.94 38.85 25.81
N HIS A 9 1.14 38.29 27.00
CA HIS A 9 1.31 36.85 27.18
C HIS A 9 0.13 36.32 27.98
N GLN A 10 -0.84 35.69 27.33
CA GLN A 10 -1.81 34.83 28.01
C GLN A 10 -1.06 33.61 28.51
N ILE A 11 -0.57 33.73 29.74
CA ILE A 11 0.13 32.64 30.39
C ILE A 11 -0.94 31.66 30.87
N GLY A 12 -1.06 30.52 30.20
CA GLY A 12 -1.95 29.44 30.60
C GLY A 12 -1.71 29.03 32.08
N PRO A 13 -2.71 28.45 32.76
CA PRO A 13 -2.65 28.15 34.19
C PRO A 13 -1.42 27.32 34.62
N THR A 14 -0.83 26.53 33.72
CA THR A 14 0.41 25.78 33.92
C THR A 14 1.68 26.62 33.78
N SER A 15 1.75 27.54 32.80
CA SER A 15 2.91 28.42 32.61
C SER A 15 2.92 29.62 33.55
N PHE A 16 1.79 29.92 34.21
CA PHE A 16 1.63 31.08 35.10
C PHE A 16 2.56 31.00 36.30
N VAL A 17 2.73 29.79 36.82
CA VAL A 17 3.56 29.54 37.99
C VAL A 17 5.04 29.48 37.62
N GLU A 18 5.37 28.93 36.47
CA GLU A 18 6.75 28.84 35.96
C GLU A 18 7.34 30.23 35.67
N GLN A 19 6.54 31.16 35.15
CA GLN A 19 6.98 32.54 34.87
C GLN A 19 7.06 33.44 36.12
N LEU A 20 6.16 33.26 37.09
CA LEU A 20 6.14 34.09 38.31
C LEU A 20 7.12 33.63 39.39
N TYR A 21 7.34 32.31 39.49
CA TYR A 21 8.10 31.70 40.60
C TYR A 21 9.34 30.92 40.12
N GLY A 22 9.64 30.94 38.80
CA GLY A 22 10.69 30.16 38.16
C GLY A 22 10.33 28.66 38.05
N GLY A 23 11.17 27.89 37.35
CA GLY A 23 10.99 26.43 37.16
C GLY A 23 10.98 25.57 38.45
N THR A 24 11.14 26.20 39.62
CA THR A 24 11.06 25.56 40.94
C THR A 24 9.67 25.64 41.59
N GLY A 25 8.81 26.58 41.15
CA GLY A 25 7.44 26.69 41.65
C GLY A 25 6.51 25.76 40.88
N ARG A 26 5.95 24.73 41.54
CA ARG A 26 4.89 23.89 40.97
C ARG A 26 3.54 24.34 41.52
N CYS A 27 2.57 24.63 40.66
CA CYS A 27 1.19 24.93 41.07
C CYS A 27 0.54 23.63 41.56
N LEU A 28 0.32 23.48 42.86
CA LEU A 28 -0.06 22.19 43.46
C LEU A 28 -1.56 21.85 43.35
N ALA A 29 -2.43 22.82 43.08
CA ALA A 29 -3.85 22.61 42.76
C ALA A 29 -4.51 23.93 42.32
N TYR A 30 -5.49 23.86 41.41
CA TYR A 30 -6.41 24.96 41.11
C TYR A 30 -7.85 24.42 41.19
N VAL A 31 -8.75 25.16 41.85
CA VAL A 31 -10.19 24.82 41.92
C VAL A 31 -10.94 25.79 41.00
N THR A 32 -11.13 25.42 39.73
CA THR A 32 -12.05 26.15 38.83
C THR A 32 -13.47 25.74 39.17
N SER A 33 -14.18 26.52 39.99
CA SER A 33 -15.63 26.35 40.20
C SER A 33 -16.49 27.08 39.16
N ARG A 34 -15.88 27.70 38.13
CA ARG A 34 -16.62 28.50 37.12
C ARG A 34 -16.17 28.20 35.70
N GLY A 35 -16.99 27.45 34.97
CA GLY A 35 -16.85 27.23 33.53
C GLY A 35 -17.24 25.81 33.13
N ASN A 36 -18.08 25.68 32.11
CA ASN A 36 -18.71 24.44 31.65
C ASN A 36 -17.75 23.52 30.86
N ARG A 37 -16.47 23.46 31.25
CA ARG A 37 -15.54 22.41 30.82
C ARG A 37 -15.54 21.36 31.92
N ASP A 38 -15.73 20.09 31.57
CA ASP A 38 -15.44 18.95 32.43
C ASP A 38 -13.93 18.94 32.76
N THR A 39 -13.49 19.89 33.59
CA THR A 39 -12.12 19.93 34.10
C THR A 39 -12.01 18.85 35.15
N ASP A 40 -11.14 17.90 34.87
CA ASP A 40 -10.80 16.76 35.71
C ASP A 40 -10.72 17.10 37.20
N THR A 41 -11.31 16.21 37.99
CA THR A 41 -11.43 16.37 39.42
C THR A 41 -10.08 16.22 40.11
N SER A 42 -9.51 17.34 40.57
CA SER A 42 -8.25 17.37 41.33
C SER A 42 -8.41 16.67 42.69
N LEU A 43 -7.30 16.18 43.27
CA LEU A 43 -7.30 15.54 44.60
C LEU A 43 -7.92 16.42 45.71
N MET A 44 -7.86 17.75 45.53
CA MET A 44 -8.41 18.76 46.44
C MET A 44 -9.88 19.12 46.19
N GLN A 45 -10.49 18.68 45.08
CA GLN A 45 -11.92 18.86 44.84
C GLN A 45 -12.71 17.81 45.65
N LEU A 46 -13.24 18.22 46.80
CA LEU A 46 -13.81 17.34 47.81
C LEU A 46 -15.19 16.75 47.46
N GLN A 47 -15.80 17.17 46.35
CA GLN A 47 -17.14 16.76 45.92
C GLN A 47 -17.15 15.54 44.99
N ALA A 48 -16.04 15.26 44.29
CA ALA A 48 -15.96 14.18 43.31
C ALA A 48 -15.39 12.87 43.88
N ARG A 49 -15.92 11.73 43.44
CA ARG A 49 -15.32 10.41 43.70
C ARG A 49 -14.16 10.17 42.74
N LEU A 50 -12.93 10.26 43.23
CA LEU A 50 -11.72 10.02 42.45
C LEU A 50 -11.51 8.52 42.24
N SER A 51 -11.10 8.10 41.04
CA SER A 51 -10.65 6.74 40.76
C SER A 51 -9.23 6.50 41.32
N PRO A 52 -8.84 5.24 41.58
CA PRO A 52 -7.47 4.93 42.00
C PRO A 52 -6.41 5.39 40.99
N SER A 53 -6.69 5.27 39.69
CA SER A 53 -5.82 5.75 38.62
C SER A 53 -5.61 7.27 38.67
N ARG A 54 -6.68 8.03 38.97
CA ARG A 54 -6.58 9.49 39.10
C ARG A 54 -5.77 9.89 40.32
N ILE A 55 -5.98 9.22 41.46
CA ILE A 55 -5.19 9.47 42.68
C ILE A 55 -3.70 9.23 42.39
N GLY A 56 -3.36 8.15 41.68
CA GLY A 56 -1.97 7.88 41.30
C GLY A 56 -1.37 8.94 40.40
N SER A 57 -2.09 9.34 39.34
CA SER A 57 -1.66 10.42 38.44
C SER A 57 -1.42 11.74 39.19
N GLU A 58 -2.34 12.16 40.06
CA GLU A 58 -2.20 13.39 40.85
C GLU A 58 -1.02 13.32 41.82
N LEU A 59 -0.77 12.16 42.45
CA LEU A 59 0.37 11.97 43.34
C LEU A 59 1.71 12.04 42.58
N ILE A 60 1.77 11.45 41.39
CA ILE A 60 2.95 11.51 40.51
C ILE A 60 3.25 12.96 40.12
N VAL A 61 2.21 13.75 39.82
CA VAL A 61 2.30 15.20 39.54
C VAL A 61 2.80 15.98 40.77
N LEU A 62 2.25 15.70 41.96
CA LEU A 62 2.64 16.38 43.21
C LEU A 62 4.10 16.08 43.62
N LEU A 63 4.56 14.86 43.37
CA LEU A 63 5.97 14.47 43.51
C LEU A 63 6.82 15.01 42.33
N GLY A 64 6.14 15.40 41.24
CA GLY A 64 6.59 15.70 39.88
C GLY A 64 7.66 14.77 39.36
N LEU A 65 7.23 13.50 39.33
CA LEU A 65 7.87 12.38 38.67
C LEU A 65 7.35 12.20 37.23
N GLU A 66 6.57 13.16 36.70
CA GLU A 66 6.03 13.15 35.32
C GLU A 66 7.12 12.93 34.27
N HIS A 67 8.27 13.59 34.42
CA HIS A 67 9.43 13.45 33.54
C HIS A 67 9.92 12.00 33.38
N LEU A 68 9.71 11.14 34.37
CA LEU A 68 10.06 9.71 34.30
C LEU A 68 9.11 8.95 33.36
N ILE A 69 7.82 9.28 33.40
CA ILE A 69 6.80 8.69 32.51
C ILE A 69 6.97 9.23 31.09
N ASP A 70 7.25 10.52 30.94
CA ASP A 70 7.51 11.12 29.62
C ASP A 70 8.77 10.54 28.98
N GLY A 71 9.84 10.33 29.77
CA GLY A 71 11.06 9.68 29.30
C GLY A 71 10.83 8.23 28.84
N GLU A 72 9.99 7.46 29.54
CA GLU A 72 9.58 6.13 29.09
C GLU A 72 8.78 6.19 27.79
N ARG A 73 7.82 7.12 27.68
CA ARG A 73 7.01 7.31 26.48
C ARG A 73 7.87 7.65 25.27
N GLU A 74 8.90 8.48 25.42
CA GLU A 74 9.85 8.82 24.36
C GLU A 74 10.65 7.58 23.91
N LEU A 75 11.18 6.79 24.85
CA LEU A 75 11.91 5.56 24.54
C LEU A 75 11.02 4.53 23.84
N ARG A 76 9.76 4.41 24.26
CA ARG A 76 8.78 3.53 23.63
C ARG A 76 8.46 3.96 22.20
N SER A 77 8.33 5.26 21.96
CA SER A 77 8.17 5.80 20.59
C SER A 77 9.38 5.45 19.72
N LYS A 78 10.60 5.60 20.24
CA LYS A 78 11.83 5.24 19.52
C LYS A 78 11.89 3.74 19.18
N LEU A 79 11.43 2.87 20.09
CA LEU A 79 11.34 1.43 19.83
C LEU A 79 10.32 1.13 18.71
N ALA A 80 9.14 1.75 18.74
CA ALA A 80 8.13 1.60 17.70
C ALA A 80 8.64 2.07 16.33
N ASP A 81 9.35 3.20 16.27
CA ASP A 81 9.96 3.71 15.04
C ASP A 81 11.04 2.76 14.49
N ALA A 82 11.83 2.14 15.37
CA ALA A 82 12.85 1.16 14.98
C ALA A 82 12.19 -0.13 14.46
N GLN A 83 11.13 -0.60 15.12
CA GLN A 83 10.35 -1.78 14.69
C GLN A 83 9.69 -1.55 13.34
N GLN A 84 9.10 -0.37 13.11
CA GLN A 84 8.52 -0.01 11.82
C GLN A 84 9.59 0.02 10.71
N ARG A 85 10.75 0.62 10.97
CA ARG A 85 11.88 0.62 10.02
C ARG A 85 12.36 -0.79 9.70
N LEU A 86 12.41 -1.69 10.68
CA LEU A 86 12.75 -3.09 10.46
C LEU A 86 11.70 -3.78 9.58
N ALA A 87 10.41 -3.60 9.85
CA ALA A 87 9.33 -4.17 9.06
C ALA A 87 9.42 -3.71 7.60
N THR A 88 9.57 -2.40 7.35
CA THR A 88 9.74 -1.86 6.00
C THR A 88 10.95 -2.46 5.27
N ARG A 89 12.09 -2.63 5.94
CA ARG A 89 13.27 -3.27 5.33
C ARG A 89 13.04 -4.73 4.98
N ILE A 90 12.31 -5.47 5.81
CA ILE A 90 11.95 -6.88 5.53
C ILE A 90 11.04 -6.93 4.29
N ASP A 91 10.00 -6.10 4.24
CA ASP A 91 9.08 -6.06 3.10
C ASP A 91 9.79 -5.67 1.79
N GLU A 92 10.71 -4.70 1.86
CA GLU A 92 11.54 -4.29 0.72
C GLU A 92 12.45 -5.43 0.25
N HIS A 93 13.10 -6.13 1.18
CA HIS A 93 13.93 -7.30 0.87
C HIS A 93 13.11 -8.42 0.24
N GLU A 94 11.92 -8.74 0.78
CA GLU A 94 11.03 -9.76 0.20
C GLU A 94 10.52 -9.39 -1.21
N ARG A 95 10.32 -8.09 -1.48
CA ARG A 95 10.00 -7.62 -2.82
C ARG A 95 11.18 -7.80 -3.77
N ARG A 96 12.39 -7.42 -3.35
CA ARG A 96 13.62 -7.61 -4.13
C ARG A 96 13.92 -9.08 -4.40
N GLU A 97 13.74 -9.95 -3.41
CA GLU A 97 13.86 -11.39 -3.58
C GLU A 97 12.92 -11.96 -4.64
N ARG A 98 11.67 -11.48 -4.69
CA ARG A 98 10.72 -11.89 -5.74
C ARG A 98 11.17 -11.42 -7.14
N GLU A 99 11.71 -10.20 -7.24
CA GLU A 99 12.25 -9.67 -8.49
C GLU A 99 13.47 -10.49 -8.95
N TRP A 100 14.43 -10.74 -8.05
CA TRP A 100 15.60 -11.56 -8.34
C TRP A 100 15.23 -13.00 -8.69
N ALA A 101 14.29 -13.62 -7.98
CA ALA A 101 13.83 -14.97 -8.25
C ALA A 101 13.19 -15.10 -9.65
N ALA A 102 12.45 -14.08 -10.10
CA ALA A 102 11.91 -14.06 -11.46
C ALA A 102 13.03 -14.04 -12.51
N THR A 103 14.01 -13.14 -12.37
CA THR A 103 15.15 -13.07 -13.30
C THR A 103 16.05 -14.30 -13.23
N LEU A 104 16.34 -14.83 -12.05
CA LEU A 104 17.08 -16.10 -11.89
C LEU A 104 16.35 -17.26 -12.56
N GLY A 105 15.01 -17.31 -12.47
CA GLY A 105 14.21 -18.29 -13.20
C GLY A 105 14.35 -18.20 -14.71
N GLU A 106 14.46 -16.98 -15.27
CA GLU A 106 14.74 -16.79 -16.70
C GLU A 106 16.16 -17.23 -17.09
N ILE A 107 17.13 -17.04 -16.20
CA ILE A 107 18.51 -17.50 -16.41
C ILE A 107 18.56 -19.03 -16.38
N ASP A 108 17.92 -19.67 -15.40
CA ASP A 108 17.86 -21.12 -15.30
C ASP A 108 17.13 -21.76 -16.50
N ALA A 109 16.14 -21.05 -17.05
CA ALA A 109 15.47 -21.46 -18.28
C ALA A 109 16.40 -21.39 -19.50
N ARG A 110 17.29 -20.39 -19.57
CA ARG A 110 18.33 -20.28 -20.60
C ARG A 110 19.41 -21.36 -20.44
N ASP A 111 19.84 -21.67 -19.23
CA ASP A 111 20.76 -22.79 -18.98
C ASP A 111 20.14 -24.14 -19.39
N SER A 112 18.88 -24.36 -19.03
CA SER A 112 18.13 -25.55 -19.48
C SER A 112 18.01 -25.62 -21.01
N ALA A 113 17.92 -24.49 -21.69
CA ALA A 113 17.92 -24.43 -23.15
C ALA A 113 19.30 -24.79 -23.74
N ARG A 114 20.40 -24.33 -23.11
CA ARG A 114 21.78 -24.72 -23.50
C ARG A 114 21.97 -26.24 -23.40
N ASP A 115 21.50 -26.84 -22.29
CA ASP A 115 21.56 -28.30 -22.09
C ASP A 115 20.74 -29.07 -23.13
N ALA A 116 19.53 -28.60 -23.44
CA ALA A 116 18.68 -29.21 -24.48
C ALA A 116 19.34 -29.14 -25.87
N ILE A 117 19.99 -28.03 -26.22
CA ILE A 117 20.73 -27.92 -27.48
C ILE A 117 21.91 -28.88 -27.51
N ALA A 118 22.66 -29.01 -26.41
CA ALA A 118 23.79 -29.95 -26.31
C ALA A 118 23.33 -31.40 -26.50
N GLU A 119 22.21 -31.79 -25.88
CA GLU A 119 21.61 -33.11 -26.07
C GLU A 119 21.08 -33.32 -27.50
N GLY A 120 20.47 -32.29 -28.10
CA GLY A 120 20.06 -32.31 -29.50
C GLY A 120 21.23 -32.55 -30.46
N LYS A 121 22.36 -31.86 -30.26
CA LYS A 121 23.61 -32.07 -31.03
C LYS A 121 24.12 -33.50 -30.89
N ARG A 122 24.09 -34.05 -29.67
CA ARG A 122 24.50 -35.43 -29.39
C ARG A 122 23.64 -36.45 -30.13
N LEU A 123 22.32 -36.27 -30.09
CA LEU A 123 21.36 -37.16 -30.78
C LEU A 123 21.49 -37.06 -32.31
N TRP A 124 21.73 -35.86 -32.84
CA TRP A 124 21.99 -35.66 -34.27
C TRP A 124 23.27 -36.37 -34.73
N ARG A 125 24.32 -36.33 -33.89
CA ARG A 125 25.56 -37.06 -34.16
C ARG A 125 25.35 -38.59 -34.17
N LEU A 126 24.56 -39.12 -33.23
CA LEU A 126 24.19 -40.55 -33.22
C LEU A 126 23.37 -40.96 -34.46
N ARG A 127 22.50 -40.08 -34.95
CA ARG A 127 21.75 -40.31 -36.20
C ARG A 127 22.69 -40.52 -37.40
N ILE A 128 23.73 -39.71 -37.53
CA ILE A 128 24.72 -39.81 -38.61
C ILE A 128 25.50 -41.13 -38.52
N ALA A 129 25.90 -41.54 -37.31
CA ALA A 129 26.52 -42.84 -37.09
C ALA A 129 25.59 -44.00 -37.53
N ARG A 130 24.28 -43.89 -37.29
CA ARG A 130 23.30 -44.93 -37.67
C ARG A 130 23.10 -44.99 -39.18
N LYS A 131 22.95 -43.84 -39.84
CA LYS A 131 22.89 -43.75 -41.32
C LYS A 131 24.11 -44.38 -41.98
N LEU A 132 25.31 -44.16 -41.42
CA LEU A 132 26.54 -44.77 -41.92
C LEU A 132 26.49 -46.30 -41.81
N LEU A 133 26.18 -46.85 -40.63
CA LEU A 133 26.15 -48.31 -40.44
C LEU A 133 25.03 -48.97 -41.26
N ASP A 134 23.87 -48.33 -41.38
CA ASP A 134 22.75 -48.84 -42.19
C ASP A 134 23.12 -48.82 -43.68
N ALA A 135 23.78 -47.76 -44.16
CA ALA A 135 24.24 -47.66 -45.55
C ALA A 135 25.32 -48.70 -45.89
N VAL A 136 26.27 -48.94 -44.98
CA VAL A 136 27.30 -49.98 -45.15
C VAL A 136 26.68 -51.38 -45.14
N SER A 137 25.77 -51.66 -44.21
CA SER A 137 25.09 -52.97 -44.11
C SER A 137 24.23 -53.26 -45.34
N GLU A 138 23.50 -52.25 -45.83
CA GLU A 138 22.65 -52.37 -47.02
C GLU A 138 23.49 -52.47 -48.30
N GLN A 139 24.62 -51.77 -48.38
CA GLN A 139 25.57 -51.93 -49.49
C GLN A 139 26.10 -53.36 -49.56
N GLU A 140 26.55 -53.95 -48.44
CA GLU A 140 27.02 -55.34 -48.39
C GLU A 140 25.92 -56.34 -48.84
N ARG A 141 24.66 -56.09 -48.44
CA ARG A 141 23.51 -56.91 -48.83
C ARG A 141 23.21 -56.81 -50.33
N LEU A 142 23.24 -55.59 -50.89
CA LEU A 142 22.98 -55.36 -52.32
C LEU A 142 24.12 -55.88 -53.20
N ASP A 143 25.38 -55.79 -52.75
CA ASP A 143 26.54 -56.38 -53.43
C ASP A 143 26.43 -57.92 -53.51
N ALA A 144 25.99 -58.56 -52.42
CA ALA A 144 25.71 -60.01 -52.43
C ALA A 144 24.55 -60.37 -53.38
N HIS A 145 23.53 -59.51 -53.49
CA HIS A 145 22.39 -59.72 -54.39
C HIS A 145 22.78 -59.57 -55.88
N ILE A 146 23.68 -58.65 -56.22
CA ILE A 146 24.22 -58.52 -57.59
C ILE A 146 24.96 -59.80 -58.01
N LEU A 147 25.69 -60.43 -57.08
CA LEU A 147 26.39 -61.68 -57.35
C LEU A 147 25.42 -62.82 -57.71
N ASP A 148 24.31 -62.92 -56.99
CA ASP A 148 23.27 -63.93 -57.21
C ASP A 148 22.52 -63.72 -58.55
N LEU A 149 22.13 -62.47 -58.83
CA LEU A 149 21.48 -62.07 -60.10
C LEU A 149 22.35 -62.39 -61.33
N SER A 150 23.68 -62.23 -61.23
CA SER A 150 24.60 -62.56 -62.33
C SER A 150 24.61 -64.05 -62.71
N SER A 151 24.35 -64.93 -61.74
CA SER A 151 24.28 -66.38 -61.97
C SER A 151 22.98 -66.78 -62.68
N SER A 152 21.88 -66.13 -62.30
CA SER A 152 20.53 -66.32 -62.87
C SER A 152 20.42 -65.82 -64.32
N GLN A 153 21.11 -64.74 -64.68
CA GLN A 153 21.11 -64.19 -66.05
C GLN A 153 21.62 -65.19 -67.11
N ASN A 154 22.62 -66.00 -66.75
CA ASN A 154 23.22 -66.98 -67.66
C ASN A 154 22.29 -68.17 -67.96
N ALA A 155 21.45 -68.56 -66.99
CA ALA A 155 20.49 -69.65 -67.15
C ALA A 155 19.30 -69.23 -68.05
N ALA A 156 18.79 -68.01 -67.88
CA ALA A 156 17.66 -67.48 -68.63
C ALA A 156 17.95 -67.31 -70.14
N SER A 157 19.18 -66.95 -70.52
CA SER A 157 19.60 -66.72 -71.93
C SER A 157 19.54 -67.96 -72.85
N THR A 158 19.43 -69.17 -72.29
CA THR A 158 19.35 -70.43 -73.06
C THR A 158 17.89 -70.82 -73.37
N ALA A 159 16.94 -70.45 -72.51
CA ALA A 159 15.51 -70.73 -72.68
C ALA A 159 14.86 -69.87 -73.79
N VAL A 160 15.37 -68.66 -74.01
CA VAL A 160 14.95 -67.70 -75.05
C VAL A 160 14.93 -68.28 -76.46
N ARG A 161 15.89 -69.14 -76.78
CA ARG A 161 16.14 -69.57 -78.16
C ARG A 161 15.13 -70.60 -78.68
N ASP A 162 14.50 -71.34 -77.77
CA ASP A 162 13.62 -72.47 -78.07
C ASP A 162 12.17 -72.02 -78.31
N ILE A 163 11.78 -70.92 -77.68
CA ILE A 163 10.40 -70.46 -77.67
C ILE A 163 10.11 -69.52 -78.87
N ALA A 164 11.16 -68.95 -79.46
CA ALA A 164 11.11 -68.07 -80.63
C ALA A 164 10.51 -68.75 -81.88
N ALA A 165 10.61 -70.07 -81.97
CA ALA A 165 10.11 -70.86 -83.08
C ALA A 165 8.59 -71.10 -83.04
N ARG A 166 7.95 -70.91 -81.89
CA ARG A 166 6.52 -71.21 -81.67
C ARG A 166 5.60 -69.98 -81.82
N LEU A 167 6.19 -68.79 -81.94
CA LEU A 167 5.50 -67.51 -82.01
C LEU A 167 4.83 -67.19 -83.35
N ALA A 168 5.33 -67.79 -84.44
CA ALA A 168 5.07 -67.32 -85.80
C ALA A 168 3.68 -67.65 -86.36
N ASP A 169 2.76 -68.21 -85.55
CA ASP A 169 1.56 -68.91 -86.04
C ASP A 169 0.19 -68.37 -85.52
N LEU A 170 0.10 -67.15 -84.95
CA LEU A 170 -1.18 -66.63 -84.39
C LEU A 170 -1.62 -65.20 -84.80
N PRO A 171 -2.96 -64.90 -84.88
CA PRO A 171 -3.55 -63.75 -85.58
C PRO A 171 -4.14 -62.60 -84.70
N ASP A 172 -4.21 -61.38 -85.26
CA ASP A 172 -4.07 -59.96 -84.79
C ASP A 172 -4.84 -59.37 -83.56
N ALA A 173 -4.20 -58.38 -82.87
CA ALA A 173 -4.52 -57.77 -81.55
C ALA A 173 -5.27 -56.39 -81.47
N PRO A 174 -5.45 -55.57 -82.53
CA PRO A 174 -5.88 -54.18 -82.37
C PRO A 174 -7.37 -53.96 -82.04
N THR A 175 -8.18 -55.01 -81.94
CA THR A 175 -9.63 -54.92 -81.65
C THR A 175 -9.97 -54.88 -80.15
N LEU A 176 -9.04 -55.23 -79.26
CA LEU A 176 -9.27 -55.32 -77.81
C LEU A 176 -8.81 -54.07 -77.06
N GLU A 177 -7.86 -53.31 -77.61
CA GLU A 177 -7.27 -52.11 -77.00
C GLU A 177 -8.28 -50.95 -76.93
N GLY A 178 -9.15 -50.83 -77.94
CA GLY A 178 -10.23 -49.82 -77.96
C GLY A 178 -11.32 -49.99 -76.89
N LEU A 179 -11.44 -51.17 -76.27
CA LEU A 179 -12.39 -51.40 -75.17
C LEU A 179 -11.84 -50.93 -73.81
N VAL A 180 -10.52 -50.94 -73.61
CA VAL A 180 -9.88 -50.55 -72.34
C VAL A 180 -9.81 -49.02 -72.20
N GLU A 181 -9.52 -48.30 -73.29
CA GLU A 181 -9.41 -46.84 -73.30
C GLU A 181 -10.74 -46.10 -73.04
N SER A 182 -11.88 -46.74 -73.31
CA SER A 182 -13.19 -46.14 -73.03
C SER A 182 -13.60 -46.30 -71.56
N ALA A 183 -13.28 -47.44 -70.94
CA ALA A 183 -13.54 -47.69 -69.53
C ALA A 183 -12.63 -46.85 -68.60
N GLN A 184 -11.40 -46.55 -69.01
CA GLN A 184 -10.46 -45.76 -68.20
C GLN A 184 -10.86 -44.28 -68.08
N ARG A 185 -11.35 -43.68 -69.16
CA ARG A 185 -11.87 -42.30 -69.14
C ARG A 185 -13.08 -42.14 -68.22
N ALA A 186 -13.97 -43.15 -68.18
CA ALA A 186 -15.13 -43.14 -67.31
C ALA A 186 -14.76 -43.19 -65.81
N HIS A 187 -13.67 -43.89 -65.45
CA HIS A 187 -13.15 -43.94 -64.08
C HIS A 187 -12.51 -42.62 -63.63
N GLU A 188 -11.70 -42.00 -64.50
CA GLU A 188 -11.03 -40.71 -64.21
C GLU A 188 -12.03 -39.58 -63.97
N GLU A 189 -13.11 -39.51 -64.75
CA GLU A 189 -14.19 -38.54 -64.54
C GLU A 189 -14.95 -38.76 -63.22
N ALA A 190 -15.08 -40.01 -62.75
CA ALA A 190 -15.72 -40.34 -61.49
C ALA A 190 -14.82 -40.03 -60.27
N GLU A 191 -13.50 -40.26 -60.38
CA GLU A 191 -12.51 -39.87 -59.36
C GLU A 191 -12.42 -38.35 -59.17
N GLN A 192 -12.48 -37.58 -60.26
CA GLN A 192 -12.50 -36.11 -60.18
C GLN A 192 -13.74 -35.59 -59.43
N ARG A 193 -14.93 -36.17 -59.70
CA ARG A 193 -16.17 -35.83 -58.99
C ARG A 193 -16.12 -36.19 -57.51
N TYR A 194 -15.53 -37.34 -57.16
CA TYR A 194 -15.31 -37.76 -55.78
C TYR A 194 -14.35 -36.80 -55.04
N THR A 195 -13.24 -36.44 -55.67
CA THR A 195 -12.23 -35.54 -55.07
C THR A 195 -12.82 -34.16 -54.78
N ALA A 196 -13.54 -33.57 -55.75
CA ALA A 196 -14.20 -32.28 -55.57
C ALA A 196 -15.28 -32.30 -54.47
N ALA A 197 -16.06 -33.39 -54.36
CA ALA A 197 -17.05 -33.56 -53.30
C ALA A 197 -16.39 -33.75 -51.92
N ASN A 198 -15.26 -34.45 -51.85
CA ASN A 198 -14.51 -34.66 -50.62
C ASN A 198 -13.90 -33.35 -50.09
N GLU A 199 -13.30 -32.54 -50.97
CA GLU A 199 -12.76 -31.23 -50.62
C GLU A 199 -13.85 -30.27 -50.09
N ASP A 200 -15.05 -30.29 -50.66
CA ASP A 200 -16.18 -29.48 -50.19
C ASP A 200 -16.66 -29.93 -48.79
N VAL A 201 -16.73 -31.24 -48.52
CA VAL A 201 -17.08 -31.78 -47.20
C VAL A 201 -16.02 -31.43 -46.14
N VAL A 202 -14.73 -31.57 -46.47
CA VAL A 202 -13.63 -31.22 -45.56
C VAL A 202 -13.64 -29.73 -45.23
N ARG A 203 -13.77 -28.86 -46.25
CA ARG A 203 -13.85 -27.40 -46.04
C ARG A 203 -15.02 -27.00 -45.15
N ARG A 204 -16.21 -27.56 -45.37
CA ARG A 204 -17.41 -27.28 -44.55
C ARG A 204 -17.27 -27.81 -43.13
N GLY A 205 -16.59 -28.95 -42.94
CA GLY A 205 -16.27 -29.50 -41.61
C GLY A 205 -15.40 -28.55 -40.79
N VAL A 206 -14.30 -28.05 -41.37
CA VAL A 206 -13.40 -27.09 -40.71
C VAL A 206 -14.12 -25.80 -40.30
N GLN A 207 -15.01 -25.28 -41.16
CA GLN A 207 -15.81 -24.10 -40.83
C GLN A 207 -16.79 -24.33 -39.68
N LEU A 208 -17.35 -25.54 -39.55
CA LEU A 208 -18.25 -25.90 -38.46
C LEU A 208 -17.49 -26.04 -37.13
N ASP A 209 -16.30 -26.66 -37.16
CA ASP A 209 -15.45 -26.79 -35.97
C ASP A 209 -15.00 -25.43 -35.42
N GLN A 210 -14.65 -24.48 -36.29
CA GLN A 210 -14.32 -23.11 -35.91
C GLN A 210 -15.49 -22.37 -35.26
N LEU A 211 -16.73 -22.58 -35.76
CA LEU A 211 -17.93 -22.01 -35.15
C LEU A 211 -18.24 -22.65 -33.79
N ALA A 212 -18.07 -23.98 -33.66
CA ALA A 212 -18.30 -24.70 -32.40
C ALA A 212 -17.33 -24.27 -31.29
N GLU A 213 -16.06 -24.03 -31.62
CA GLU A 213 -15.06 -23.50 -30.68
C GLU A 213 -15.44 -22.09 -30.20
N ARG A 214 -15.87 -21.22 -31.12
CA ARG A 214 -16.33 -19.86 -30.79
C ARG A 214 -17.58 -19.87 -29.90
N ILE A 215 -18.56 -20.71 -30.19
CA ILE A 215 -19.78 -20.92 -29.39
C ILE A 215 -19.43 -21.38 -27.98
N THR A 216 -18.52 -22.36 -27.85
CA THR A 216 -18.07 -22.87 -26.54
C THR A 216 -17.43 -21.75 -25.70
N SER A 217 -16.59 -20.91 -26.31
CA SER A 217 -15.92 -19.80 -25.60
C SER A 217 -16.88 -18.71 -25.08
N LEU A 218 -18.00 -18.49 -25.77
CA LEU A 218 -18.99 -17.47 -25.42
C LEU A 218 -20.09 -17.98 -24.47
N THR A 219 -20.32 -19.30 -24.45
CA THR A 219 -21.36 -19.94 -23.63
C THR A 219 -21.18 -19.67 -22.13
N THR A 220 -19.94 -19.74 -21.62
CA THR A 220 -19.66 -19.49 -20.19
C THR A 220 -20.04 -18.07 -19.78
N LYS A 221 -19.83 -17.08 -20.65
CA LYS A 221 -20.17 -15.66 -20.39
C LYS A 221 -21.67 -15.41 -20.54
N ALA A 222 -22.32 -16.05 -21.51
CA ALA A 222 -23.74 -15.90 -21.79
C ALA A 222 -24.66 -16.48 -20.70
N ILE A 223 -24.27 -17.60 -20.06
CA ILE A 223 -25.08 -18.24 -18.99
C ILE A 223 -25.25 -17.32 -17.78
N ALA A 224 -24.26 -16.46 -17.49
CA ALA A 224 -24.28 -15.55 -16.36
C ALA A 224 -25.01 -14.22 -16.67
N ALA A 225 -25.65 -14.09 -17.84
CA ALA A 225 -26.36 -12.89 -18.24
C ALA A 225 -27.65 -12.69 -17.42
N PRO A 226 -27.94 -11.46 -16.98
CA PRO A 226 -29.15 -11.15 -16.20
C PRO A 226 -30.42 -11.34 -17.05
N ALA A 227 -31.40 -12.06 -16.50
CA ALA A 227 -32.65 -12.35 -17.18
C ALA A 227 -33.59 -11.12 -17.23
N GLY A 228 -34.20 -10.88 -18.40
CA GLY A 228 -35.25 -9.85 -18.56
C GLY A 228 -34.75 -8.44 -18.85
N VAL A 229 -33.46 -8.25 -19.12
CA VAL A 229 -32.86 -6.96 -19.54
C VAL A 229 -32.42 -7.06 -20.99
N THR A 230 -32.72 -6.04 -21.80
CA THR A 230 -32.26 -6.01 -23.20
C THR A 230 -30.81 -5.52 -23.30
N LEU A 231 -30.11 -5.85 -24.39
CA LEU A 231 -28.75 -5.37 -24.63
C LEU A 231 -28.70 -3.83 -24.67
N GLU A 232 -29.68 -3.21 -25.32
CA GLU A 232 -29.80 -1.75 -25.45
C GLU A 232 -29.96 -1.08 -24.06
N ASP A 233 -30.80 -1.65 -23.19
CA ASP A 233 -30.96 -1.15 -21.82
C ASP A 233 -29.66 -1.28 -21.00
N ALA A 234 -28.91 -2.36 -21.19
CA ALA A 234 -27.66 -2.60 -20.46
C ALA A 234 -26.53 -1.67 -20.94
N GLU A 235 -26.42 -1.44 -22.25
CA GLU A 235 -25.45 -0.49 -22.81
C GLU A 235 -25.79 0.97 -22.44
N SER A 236 -27.07 1.33 -22.40
CA SER A 236 -27.51 2.63 -21.89
C SER A 236 -27.13 2.80 -20.41
N ARG A 237 -27.39 1.79 -19.57
CA ARG A 237 -26.99 1.83 -18.14
C ARG A 237 -25.48 1.89 -17.94
N ALA A 238 -24.70 1.21 -18.77
CA ALA A 238 -23.24 1.28 -18.71
C ALA A 238 -22.74 2.70 -19.03
N THR A 239 -23.35 3.35 -20.02
CA THR A 239 -23.07 4.74 -20.39
C THR A 239 -23.45 5.71 -19.28
N ASP A 240 -24.68 5.60 -18.75
CA ASP A 240 -25.16 6.43 -17.64
C ASP A 240 -24.28 6.28 -16.38
N ALA A 241 -23.83 5.07 -16.10
CA ALA A 241 -22.93 4.79 -14.98
C ALA A 241 -21.52 5.34 -15.21
N ALA A 242 -21.04 5.36 -16.46
CA ALA A 242 -19.76 5.98 -16.82
C ALA A 242 -19.81 7.49 -16.61
N ASP A 243 -20.86 8.14 -17.09
CA ASP A 243 -21.07 9.59 -16.90
C ASP A 243 -21.18 9.96 -15.41
N ALA A 244 -21.85 9.13 -14.62
CA ALA A 244 -21.95 9.30 -13.17
C ALA A 244 -20.59 9.14 -12.46
N LEU A 245 -19.76 8.17 -12.89
CA LEU A 245 -18.41 7.98 -12.39
C LEU A 245 -17.50 9.16 -12.73
N ASP A 246 -17.54 9.64 -13.97
CA ASP A 246 -16.80 10.81 -14.44
C ASP A 246 -17.13 12.06 -13.62
N LEU A 247 -18.42 12.29 -13.33
CA LEU A 247 -18.86 13.38 -12.47
C LEU A 247 -18.32 13.22 -11.04
N ALA A 248 -18.32 12.01 -10.50
CA ALA A 248 -17.83 11.73 -9.15
C ALA A 248 -16.30 11.90 -9.04
N ILE A 249 -15.53 11.50 -10.06
CA ILE A 249 -14.07 11.71 -10.12
C ILE A 249 -13.75 13.21 -10.09
N ARG A 250 -14.45 14.01 -10.91
CA ARG A 250 -14.24 15.47 -10.93
C ARG A 250 -14.59 16.11 -9.59
N ALA A 251 -15.67 15.67 -8.96
CA ALA A 251 -16.06 16.15 -7.64
C ALA A 251 -15.03 15.79 -6.56
N LEU A 252 -14.48 14.56 -6.60
CA LEU A 252 -13.45 14.11 -5.65
C LEU A 252 -12.16 14.94 -5.80
N GLY A 253 -11.67 15.14 -7.03
CA GLY A 253 -10.49 15.96 -7.27
C GLY A 253 -10.67 17.43 -6.84
N ALA A 254 -11.88 17.98 -6.99
CA ALA A 254 -12.21 19.30 -6.44
C ALA A 254 -12.18 19.31 -4.91
N ALA A 255 -12.74 18.28 -4.25
CA ALA A 255 -12.74 18.14 -2.80
C ALA A 255 -11.32 18.02 -2.21
N GLU A 256 -10.45 17.21 -2.82
CA GLU A 256 -9.03 17.10 -2.44
C GLU A 256 -8.30 18.45 -2.53
N THR A 257 -8.58 19.22 -3.59
CA THR A 257 -8.01 20.56 -3.75
C THR A 257 -8.47 21.50 -2.64
N TYR A 258 -9.74 21.41 -2.22
CA TYR A 258 -10.25 22.20 -1.09
C TYR A 258 -9.60 21.80 0.24
N VAL A 259 -9.44 20.49 0.52
CA VAL A 259 -8.75 20.01 1.73
C VAL A 259 -7.32 20.53 1.77
N HIS A 260 -6.57 20.37 0.68
CA HIS A 260 -5.20 20.86 0.60
C HIS A 260 -5.11 22.39 0.82
N ARG A 261 -6.06 23.14 0.25
CA ARG A 261 -6.15 24.59 0.45
C ARG A 261 -6.45 24.93 1.92
N ALA A 262 -7.40 24.26 2.57
CA ALA A 262 -7.74 24.48 3.97
C ALA A 262 -6.56 24.14 4.90
N GLN A 263 -5.86 23.03 4.67
CA GLN A 263 -4.63 22.65 5.40
C GLN A 263 -3.53 23.69 5.25
N SER A 264 -3.32 24.19 4.02
CA SER A 264 -2.33 25.25 3.75
C SER A 264 -2.68 26.55 4.46
N THR A 265 -3.97 26.93 4.48
CA THR A 265 -4.48 28.10 5.21
C THR A 265 -4.28 27.94 6.72
N LEU A 266 -4.62 26.78 7.29
CA LEU A 266 -4.41 26.51 8.72
C LEU A 266 -2.93 26.60 9.10
N ALA A 267 -2.04 25.99 8.31
CA ALA A 267 -0.60 26.06 8.54
C ALA A 267 -0.06 27.50 8.46
N ALA A 268 -0.55 28.29 7.50
CA ALA A 268 -0.21 29.71 7.36
C ALA A 268 -0.66 30.52 8.59
N ILE A 269 -1.91 30.32 9.05
CA ILE A 269 -2.46 31.00 10.24
C ILE A 269 -1.69 30.61 11.51
N MET A 270 -1.39 29.33 11.69
CA MET A 270 -0.61 28.87 12.85
C MET A 270 0.78 29.51 12.91
N LYS A 271 1.41 29.77 11.76
CA LYS A 271 2.77 30.32 11.68
C LYS A 271 2.79 31.86 11.73
N HIS A 272 1.91 32.52 10.98
CA HIS A 272 1.99 33.96 10.72
C HIS A 272 0.77 34.77 11.22
N GLY A 273 -0.24 34.12 11.79
CA GLY A 273 -1.52 34.76 12.14
C GLY A 273 -2.45 34.90 10.94
N GLU A 274 -3.58 35.56 11.13
CA GLU A 274 -4.62 35.71 10.11
C GLU A 274 -4.27 36.72 8.99
N ALA A 275 -3.15 37.42 9.13
CA ALA A 275 -2.70 38.40 8.16
C ALA A 275 -2.03 37.76 6.93
N ASP A 276 -2.03 38.48 5.80
CA ASP A 276 -1.47 38.00 4.53
C ASP A 276 0.03 37.64 4.71
N PRO A 277 0.43 36.36 4.52
CA PRO A 277 1.80 35.92 4.69
C PRO A 277 2.80 36.62 3.76
N GLN A 278 2.38 37.00 2.54
CA GLN A 278 3.24 37.71 1.60
C GLN A 278 3.50 39.15 2.06
N ALA A 279 2.46 39.80 2.57
CA ALA A 279 2.58 41.13 3.14
C ALA A 279 3.43 41.14 4.42
N HIS A 280 3.25 40.13 5.29
CA HIS A 280 4.07 39.97 6.50
C HIS A 280 5.55 39.78 6.16
N ALA A 281 5.88 38.87 5.23
CA ALA A 281 7.26 38.62 4.81
C ALA A 281 7.92 39.84 4.13
N ALA A 282 7.15 40.62 3.36
CA ALA A 282 7.64 41.84 2.72
C ALA A 282 7.94 42.95 3.74
N LEU A 283 7.10 43.10 4.76
CA LEU A 283 7.31 44.05 5.87
C LEU A 283 8.49 43.65 6.76
N ASP A 284 8.63 42.35 7.06
CA ASP A 284 9.78 41.81 7.81
C ASP A 284 11.09 42.01 7.05
N SER A 285 11.11 41.74 5.75
CA SER A 285 12.29 41.95 4.89
C SER A 285 12.69 43.43 4.82
N ALA A 286 11.70 44.31 4.90
CA ALA A 286 11.90 45.75 4.99
C ALA A 286 12.22 46.24 6.42
N GLN A 287 12.36 45.32 7.39
CA GLN A 287 12.58 45.59 8.83
C GLN A 287 11.56 46.56 9.41
N VAL A 288 10.30 46.41 9.04
CA VAL A 288 9.17 47.14 9.61
C VAL A 288 8.58 46.28 10.72
N ASN A 289 8.52 46.80 11.95
CA ASN A 289 7.81 46.12 13.03
C ASN A 289 6.29 46.17 12.77
N ALA A 290 5.73 45.11 12.18
CA ALA A 290 4.34 45.00 11.81
C ALA A 290 3.66 43.89 12.62
N THR A 291 2.57 44.21 13.31
CA THR A 291 1.77 43.24 14.07
C THR A 291 0.37 43.13 13.48
N SER A 292 -0.19 41.93 13.41
CA SER A 292 -1.59 41.76 12.95
C SER A 292 -2.56 42.44 13.91
N LEU A 293 -3.44 43.28 13.38
CA LEU A 293 -4.39 44.05 14.19
C LEU A 293 -5.39 43.15 14.92
N ILE A 294 -6.02 42.24 14.20
CA ILE A 294 -7.12 41.41 14.75
C ILE A 294 -6.59 40.28 15.63
N ASP A 295 -5.43 39.70 15.28
CA ASP A 295 -4.82 38.63 16.09
C ASP A 295 -4.39 39.12 17.48
N GLY A 296 -4.03 40.40 17.59
CA GLY A 296 -3.62 41.03 18.84
C GLY A 296 -4.76 41.66 19.65
N ILE A 297 -6.00 41.62 19.17
CA ILE A 297 -7.17 42.14 19.88
C ILE A 297 -7.90 40.98 20.57
N VAL A 298 -8.07 41.08 21.88
CA VAL A 298 -8.89 40.17 22.69
C VAL A 298 -10.06 40.94 23.26
N LEU A 299 -11.27 40.41 23.06
CA LEU A 299 -12.53 41.05 23.45
C LEU A 299 -13.23 40.26 24.56
N ASP A 300 -13.87 40.98 25.48
CA ASP A 300 -14.78 40.38 26.46
C ASP A 300 -16.04 39.85 25.78
N GLU A 301 -16.58 38.72 26.24
CA GLU A 301 -17.75 38.03 25.66
C GLU A 301 -18.95 38.98 25.41
N ALA A 302 -19.24 39.85 26.38
CA ALA A 302 -20.36 40.79 26.31
C ALA A 302 -20.16 41.92 25.27
N ALA A 303 -18.92 42.17 24.86
CA ALA A 303 -18.54 43.26 23.95
C ALA A 303 -18.33 42.79 22.50
N ARG A 304 -18.28 41.47 22.25
CA ARG A 304 -18.09 40.88 20.92
C ARG A 304 -19.17 41.25 19.90
N PRO A 305 -20.49 41.25 20.23
CA PRO A 305 -21.53 41.64 19.27
C PRO A 305 -21.41 43.09 18.78
N LEU A 306 -20.72 43.94 19.55
CA LEU A 306 -20.43 45.33 19.20
C LEU A 306 -19.13 45.43 18.39
N TRP A 307 -18.04 44.83 18.88
CA TRP A 307 -16.68 45.02 18.34
C TRP A 307 -16.34 44.17 17.12
N GLU A 308 -16.86 42.94 17.01
CA GLU A 308 -16.53 42.08 15.87
C GLU A 308 -17.05 42.62 14.53
N PRO A 309 -18.29 43.14 14.42
CA PRO A 309 -18.75 43.79 13.19
C PRO A 309 -17.95 45.05 12.84
N LEU A 310 -17.49 45.80 13.86
CA LEU A 310 -16.63 46.98 13.69
C LEU A 310 -15.24 46.62 13.13
N LEU A 311 -14.69 45.49 13.57
CA LEU A 311 -13.34 45.04 13.23
C LEU A 311 -13.29 44.16 11.98
N ALA A 312 -14.40 43.54 11.57
CA ALA A 312 -14.46 42.66 10.41
C ALA A 312 -13.91 43.27 9.09
N PRO A 313 -14.16 44.55 8.74
CA PRO A 313 -13.57 45.17 7.54
C PRO A 313 -12.04 45.33 7.60
N TRP A 314 -11.45 45.21 8.78
CA TRP A 314 -10.02 45.37 9.03
C TRP A 314 -9.30 44.02 9.14
N ARG A 315 -9.92 42.92 8.69
CA ARG A 315 -9.28 41.60 8.60
C ARG A 315 -8.05 41.66 7.71
N GLY A 316 -6.95 41.10 8.21
CA GLY A 316 -5.64 41.11 7.55
C GLY A 316 -4.90 42.45 7.59
N ALA A 317 -5.36 43.43 8.38
CA ALA A 317 -4.65 44.70 8.55
C ALA A 317 -3.43 44.55 9.48
N PHE A 318 -2.34 45.26 9.16
CA PHE A 318 -1.15 45.35 10.00
C PHE A 318 -1.08 46.68 10.74
N VAL A 319 -0.73 46.61 12.03
CA VAL A 319 -0.38 47.75 12.86
C VAL A 319 1.11 48.04 12.69
N ILE A 320 1.43 49.29 12.34
CA ILE A 320 2.82 49.75 12.19
C ILE A 320 3.05 51.08 12.93
N PRO A 321 4.25 51.28 13.49
CA PRO A 321 4.64 52.58 14.05
C PRO A 321 4.74 53.69 12.98
N VAL A 322 4.46 54.93 13.36
CA VAL A 322 4.52 56.09 12.46
C VAL A 322 5.90 56.28 11.83
N GLU A 323 6.98 55.96 12.55
CA GLU A 323 8.36 56.02 12.06
C GLU A 323 8.67 55.03 10.93
N HIS A 324 7.81 54.03 10.73
CA HIS A 324 7.96 53.02 9.67
C HIS A 324 7.00 53.22 8.50
N ARG A 325 6.16 54.26 8.53
CA ARG A 325 5.12 54.53 7.52
C ARG A 325 5.64 54.48 6.09
N ASP A 326 6.65 55.29 5.76
CA ASP A 326 7.11 55.43 4.38
C ASP A 326 7.80 54.15 3.86
N ARG A 327 8.47 53.42 4.76
CA ARG A 327 9.08 52.12 4.45
C ARG A 327 8.02 51.06 4.19
N ALA A 328 7.01 50.99 5.07
CA ALA A 328 5.91 50.04 4.96
C ALA A 328 5.07 50.25 3.69
N ILE A 329 4.79 51.51 3.33
CA ILE A 329 4.06 51.83 2.08
C ILE A 329 4.88 51.43 0.85
N ALA A 330 6.21 51.57 0.88
CA ALA A 330 7.07 51.21 -0.24
C ALA A 330 7.28 49.69 -0.39
N SER A 331 7.16 48.92 0.69
CA SER A 331 7.42 47.47 0.70
C SER A 331 6.17 46.60 0.70
N ALA A 332 5.02 47.11 1.18
CA ALA A 332 3.80 46.32 1.27
C ALA A 332 3.22 46.01 -0.12
N PRO A 333 2.73 44.78 -0.36
CA PRO A 333 2.01 44.44 -1.57
C PRO A 333 0.77 45.32 -1.79
N PRO A 334 0.34 45.54 -3.04
CA PRO A 334 -0.92 46.22 -3.34
C PRO A 334 -2.11 45.52 -2.65
N GLY A 335 -2.91 46.28 -1.92
CA GLY A 335 -4.08 45.77 -1.20
C GLY A 335 -3.86 45.53 0.30
N THR A 336 -2.62 45.65 0.80
CA THR A 336 -2.34 45.57 2.25
C THR A 336 -2.88 46.79 2.98
N VAL A 337 -3.67 46.57 4.04
CA VAL A 337 -4.18 47.62 4.90
C VAL A 337 -3.21 47.86 6.05
N LEU A 338 -2.70 49.09 6.17
CA LEU A 338 -1.74 49.49 7.20
C LEU A 338 -2.39 50.49 8.16
N VAL A 339 -2.48 50.12 9.44
CA VAL A 339 -2.93 50.97 10.54
C VAL A 339 -1.71 51.61 11.19
N ILE A 340 -1.54 52.90 10.95
CA ILE A 340 -0.40 53.67 11.47
C ILE A 340 -0.73 54.15 12.87
N VAL A 341 0.11 53.79 13.84
CA VAL A 341 -0.05 54.13 15.25
C VAL A 341 1.12 54.93 15.78
N GLU A 342 0.85 55.80 16.76
CA GLU A 342 1.86 56.45 17.58
C GLU A 342 1.85 55.75 18.95
N PRO A 343 2.98 55.20 19.43
CA PRO A 343 3.03 54.52 20.71
C PRO A 343 2.94 55.53 21.86
N ASP A 344 1.72 55.80 22.33
CA ASP A 344 1.48 56.53 23.59
C ASP A 344 1.05 55.53 24.68
N SER A 345 1.92 55.34 25.68
CA SER A 345 1.69 54.43 26.80
C SER A 345 0.65 54.92 27.81
N THR A 346 0.15 56.15 27.67
CA THR A 346 -0.78 56.77 28.63
C THR A 346 -2.25 56.67 28.21
N GLU A 347 -2.53 56.12 27.02
CA GLU A 347 -3.88 56.05 26.48
C GLU A 347 -4.72 54.90 27.08
N GLN A 348 -5.89 55.25 27.62
CA GLN A 348 -6.85 54.28 28.19
C GLN A 348 -7.60 53.53 27.07
N ARG A 349 -7.68 52.20 27.16
CA ARG A 349 -8.34 51.36 26.14
C ARG A 349 -9.87 51.54 26.16
N PRO A 350 -10.55 51.36 25.01
CA PRO A 350 -12.02 51.36 24.95
C PRO A 350 -12.66 50.25 25.80
N ASP A 351 -13.89 50.46 26.25
CA ASP A 351 -14.65 49.49 27.04
C ASP A 351 -14.88 48.18 26.26
N GLY A 352 -14.64 47.04 26.94
CA GLY A 352 -14.83 45.69 26.40
C GLY A 352 -13.66 45.11 25.58
N VAL A 353 -12.55 45.86 25.42
CA VAL A 353 -11.30 45.38 24.80
C VAL A 353 -10.28 45.03 25.89
N THR A 354 -10.02 43.75 26.08
CA THR A 354 -9.13 43.20 27.11
C THR A 354 -7.66 43.39 26.73
N GLU A 355 -7.30 43.04 25.50
CA GLU A 355 -5.96 43.16 24.92
C GLU A 355 -6.04 43.81 23.52
N ALA A 356 -5.02 44.60 23.16
CA ALA A 356 -4.89 45.22 21.83
C ALA A 356 -3.41 45.63 21.62
N PRO A 357 -2.90 45.64 20.37
CA PRO A 357 -1.52 46.07 20.09
C PRO A 357 -1.25 47.51 20.54
N ALA A 358 -0.02 47.80 20.98
CA ALA A 358 0.35 49.13 21.48
C ALA A 358 0.06 50.27 20.47
N GLY A 359 -0.46 51.40 20.94
CA GLY A 359 -0.80 52.56 20.10
C GLY A 359 -2.12 52.47 19.32
N THR A 360 -2.85 51.35 19.38
CA THR A 360 -4.13 51.17 18.66
C THR A 360 -5.34 51.81 19.35
N ALA A 361 -5.22 52.28 20.60
CA ALA A 361 -6.35 52.79 21.39
C ALA A 361 -7.06 53.97 20.72
N ARG A 362 -6.31 54.93 20.16
CA ARG A 362 -6.87 56.03 19.35
C ARG A 362 -7.64 55.55 18.13
N PHE A 363 -7.13 54.55 17.41
CA PHE A 363 -7.80 53.97 16.23
C PHE A 363 -9.14 53.34 16.63
N LEU A 364 -9.15 52.51 17.68
CA LEU A 364 -10.36 51.84 18.16
C LEU A 364 -11.41 52.82 18.69
N ARG A 365 -11.02 53.87 19.44
CA ARG A 365 -11.96 54.93 19.87
C ARG A 365 -12.53 55.71 18.70
N THR A 366 -11.72 55.94 17.67
CA THR A 366 -12.16 56.65 16.45
C THR A 366 -13.15 55.82 15.66
N LEU A 367 -12.94 54.50 15.57
CA LEU A 367 -13.92 53.58 14.98
C LEU A 367 -15.22 53.60 15.78
N LEU A 368 -15.16 53.43 17.09
CA LEU A 368 -16.34 53.40 17.95
C LEU A 368 -17.14 54.72 17.89
N GLY A 369 -16.47 55.88 17.89
CA GLY A 369 -17.12 57.19 17.82
C GLY A 369 -17.75 57.53 16.46
N ARG A 370 -17.43 56.77 15.41
CA ARG A 370 -17.96 56.94 14.04
C ARG A 370 -19.14 56.01 13.73
N SER A 371 -19.60 55.22 14.71
CA SER A 371 -20.48 54.09 14.45
C SER A 371 -21.65 54.00 15.42
N GLU A 372 -22.80 53.55 14.91
CA GLU A 372 -23.98 53.18 15.69
C GLU A 372 -24.30 51.69 15.45
N VAL A 373 -24.96 51.00 16.40
CA VAL A 373 -25.28 49.55 16.31
C VAL A 373 -26.67 49.34 15.69
N PRO A 374 -26.86 48.40 14.72
CA PRO A 374 -25.83 47.58 14.05
C PRO A 374 -24.88 48.45 13.21
N TYR A 375 -23.60 48.09 13.10
CA TYR A 375 -22.56 48.95 12.50
C TYR A 375 -23.02 49.55 11.17
N VAL A 376 -23.33 50.84 11.18
CA VAL A 376 -23.62 51.67 10.01
C VAL A 376 -22.60 52.81 9.99
N ASP A 377 -21.69 52.82 9.01
CA ASP A 377 -20.99 54.06 8.64
C ASP A 377 -21.94 54.88 7.76
N ALA A 378 -22.76 55.73 8.39
CA ALA A 378 -23.78 56.52 7.70
C ALA A 378 -23.18 57.54 6.70
N ALA A 379 -21.93 57.93 6.88
CA ALA A 379 -21.23 58.84 5.97
C ALA A 379 -20.69 58.10 4.74
N ALA A 380 -20.28 56.83 4.89
CA ALA A 380 -19.83 55.96 3.81
C ALA A 380 -20.95 55.08 3.19
N GLY A 381 -22.12 55.00 3.84
CA GLY A 381 -23.24 54.15 3.44
C GLY A 381 -23.02 52.64 3.66
N VAL A 382 -22.10 52.25 4.56
CA VAL A 382 -21.71 50.85 4.76
C VAL A 382 -22.41 50.27 5.99
N VAL A 383 -23.00 49.07 5.86
CA VAL A 383 -23.56 48.30 6.97
C VAL A 383 -22.85 46.95 7.06
N VAL A 384 -22.33 46.59 8.23
CA VAL A 384 -21.74 45.26 8.47
C VAL A 384 -22.70 44.46 9.36
N ALA A 385 -23.21 43.36 8.83
CA ALA A 385 -24.00 42.41 9.61
C ALA A 385 -23.08 41.62 10.55
N GLY A 386 -23.37 41.64 11.85
CA GLY A 386 -22.72 40.80 12.85
C GLY A 386 -23.34 39.40 12.94
N GLY A 387 -22.99 38.67 14.01
CA GLY A 387 -23.50 37.31 14.26
C GLY A 387 -22.61 36.22 13.65
N PHE A 388 -21.30 36.35 13.78
CA PHE A 388 -20.34 35.37 13.29
C PHE A 388 -20.48 34.04 14.04
N GLU A 389 -20.43 32.92 13.31
CA GLU A 389 -20.53 31.56 13.87
C GLU A 389 -19.33 31.22 14.78
N HIS A 390 -18.17 31.78 14.45
CA HIS A 390 -16.95 31.68 15.22
C HIS A 390 -16.42 33.07 15.54
N GLU A 391 -15.75 33.17 16.68
CA GLU A 391 -15.09 34.39 17.15
C GLU A 391 -14.17 34.97 16.05
N LEU A 392 -14.19 36.29 15.88
CA LEU A 392 -13.36 36.95 14.87
C LEU A 392 -12.02 37.45 15.40
N CYS A 393 -11.98 37.89 16.67
CA CYS A 393 -10.81 38.55 17.23
C CYS A 393 -9.97 37.60 18.10
N GLY A 394 -8.64 37.68 17.96
CA GLY A 394 -7.69 36.84 18.67
C GLY A 394 -7.12 35.71 17.81
N ARG A 395 -5.84 35.39 18.06
CA ARG A 395 -5.11 34.34 17.31
C ARG A 395 -5.76 32.96 17.45
N ASP A 396 -6.22 32.60 18.65
CA ASP A 396 -6.84 31.29 18.90
C ASP A 396 -8.18 31.15 18.15
N ALA A 397 -8.95 32.23 18.07
CA ALA A 397 -10.20 32.29 17.30
C ALA A 397 -9.96 32.08 15.79
N ALA A 398 -8.88 32.66 15.24
CA ALA A 398 -8.49 32.45 13.84
C ALA A 398 -8.07 30.99 13.57
N ILE A 399 -7.34 30.36 14.50
CA ILE A 399 -6.94 28.95 14.41
C ILE A 399 -8.16 28.03 14.51
N ASP A 400 -9.07 28.28 15.45
CA ASP A 400 -10.26 27.44 15.65
C ASP A 400 -11.22 27.52 14.45
N ARG A 401 -11.39 28.71 13.85
CA ARG A 401 -12.15 28.85 12.61
C ARG A 401 -11.51 28.12 11.43
N ALA A 402 -10.19 28.19 11.28
CA ALA A 402 -9.48 27.46 10.23
C ALA A 402 -9.52 25.93 10.43
N ARG A 403 -9.54 25.46 11.68
CA ARG A 403 -9.77 24.05 12.02
C ARG A 403 -11.19 23.61 11.69
N ALA A 404 -12.19 24.43 12.04
CA ALA A 404 -13.59 24.13 11.72
C ALA A 404 -13.82 24.09 10.20
N GLU A 405 -13.20 24.99 9.43
CA GLU A 405 -13.23 24.94 7.96
C GLU A 405 -12.56 23.67 7.42
N LEU A 406 -11.41 23.27 7.96
CA LEU A 406 -10.75 22.02 7.59
C LEU A 406 -11.64 20.80 7.87
N GLU A 407 -12.22 20.71 9.07
CA GLU A 407 -13.11 19.61 9.45
C GLU A 407 -14.35 19.52 8.54
N GLN A 408 -14.97 20.66 8.20
CA GLN A 408 -16.10 20.71 7.27
C GLN A 408 -15.72 20.20 5.87
N VAL A 409 -14.56 20.61 5.36
CA VAL A 409 -14.10 20.22 4.03
C VAL A 409 -13.65 18.75 4.00
N GLU A 410 -13.02 18.24 5.07
CA GLU A 410 -12.70 16.81 5.23
C GLU A 410 -13.97 15.95 5.30
N HIS A 411 -15.01 16.42 6.00
CA HIS A 411 -16.32 15.74 6.01
C HIS A 411 -16.95 15.70 4.62
N ALA A 412 -16.94 16.81 3.89
CA ALA A 412 -17.44 16.88 2.51
C ALA A 412 -16.62 16.00 1.55
N GLN A 413 -15.31 15.87 1.76
CA GLN A 413 -14.46 14.93 1.00
C GLN A 413 -14.87 13.49 1.27
N ALA A 414 -15.08 13.11 2.53
CA ALA A 414 -15.52 11.75 2.89
C ALA A 414 -16.88 11.39 2.25
N GLU A 415 -17.84 12.33 2.23
CA GLU A 415 -19.11 12.12 1.52
C GLU A 415 -18.92 11.94 0.00
N THR A 416 -18.00 12.71 -0.59
CA THR A 416 -17.70 12.67 -2.03
C THR A 416 -17.00 11.37 -2.40
N LEU A 417 -16.09 10.88 -1.56
CA LEU A 417 -15.46 9.57 -1.70
C LEU A 417 -16.51 8.45 -1.67
N GLY A 418 -17.45 8.48 -0.71
CA GLY A 418 -18.54 7.50 -0.65
C GLY A 418 -19.52 7.58 -1.85
N LYS A 419 -19.61 8.71 -2.56
CA LYS A 419 -20.34 8.81 -3.84
C LYS A 419 -19.53 8.21 -5.00
N HIS A 420 -18.22 8.47 -5.03
CA HIS A 420 -17.29 7.88 -6.00
C HIS A 420 -17.28 6.35 -5.94
N GLU A 421 -17.14 5.76 -4.76
CA GLU A 421 -17.12 4.30 -4.60
C GLU A 421 -18.42 3.64 -5.09
N ARG A 422 -19.58 4.25 -4.79
CA ARG A 422 -20.89 3.77 -5.28
C ARG A 422 -21.01 3.90 -6.79
N ALA A 423 -20.55 5.00 -7.37
CA ALA A 423 -20.57 5.20 -8.82
C ALA A 423 -19.63 4.21 -9.53
N PHE A 424 -18.45 3.94 -8.97
CA PHE A 424 -17.50 2.97 -9.48
C PHE A 424 -18.08 1.55 -9.50
N GLN A 425 -18.65 1.09 -8.37
CA GLN A 425 -19.29 -0.22 -8.29
C GLN A 425 -20.48 -0.35 -9.26
N ALA A 426 -21.29 0.71 -9.38
CA ALA A 426 -22.41 0.73 -10.33
C ALA A 426 -21.94 0.64 -11.78
N HIS A 427 -20.82 1.29 -12.12
CA HIS A 427 -20.22 1.24 -13.45
C HIS A 427 -19.66 -0.15 -13.78
N GLU A 428 -18.91 -0.78 -12.87
CA GLU A 428 -18.41 -2.15 -13.08
C GLU A 428 -19.54 -3.16 -13.29
N LEU A 429 -20.58 -3.11 -12.45
CA LEU A 429 -21.75 -3.98 -12.59
C LEU A 429 -22.50 -3.75 -13.90
N ALA A 430 -22.58 -2.50 -14.37
CA ALA A 430 -23.26 -2.17 -15.61
C ALA A 430 -22.47 -2.62 -16.86
N ILE A 431 -21.14 -2.47 -16.87
CA ILE A 431 -20.27 -3.00 -17.94
C ILE A 431 -20.36 -4.52 -18.02
N ASP A 432 -20.17 -5.20 -16.89
CA ASP A 432 -20.21 -6.67 -16.83
C ASP A 432 -21.58 -7.21 -17.29
N ALA A 433 -22.68 -6.56 -16.89
CA ALA A 433 -24.01 -6.91 -17.40
C ALA A 433 -24.14 -6.73 -18.92
N ALA A 434 -23.64 -5.61 -19.46
CA ALA A 434 -23.68 -5.34 -20.91
C ALA A 434 -22.82 -6.33 -21.70
N GLU A 435 -21.62 -6.68 -21.23
CA GLU A 435 -20.74 -7.66 -21.88
C GLU A 435 -21.34 -9.07 -21.91
N ARG A 436 -21.98 -9.49 -20.82
CA ARG A 436 -22.66 -10.80 -20.74
C ARG A 436 -23.85 -10.85 -21.69
N LEU A 437 -24.65 -9.79 -21.77
CA LEU A 437 -25.76 -9.69 -22.72
C LEU A 437 -25.29 -9.64 -24.17
N ARG A 438 -24.17 -8.95 -24.46
CA ARG A 438 -23.55 -8.95 -25.79
C ARG A 438 -23.09 -10.35 -26.20
N SER A 439 -22.47 -11.06 -25.26
CA SER A 439 -22.04 -12.45 -25.45
C SER A 439 -23.24 -13.37 -25.71
N ALA A 440 -24.37 -13.17 -25.01
CA ALA A 440 -25.60 -13.93 -25.23
C ALA A 440 -26.23 -13.65 -26.61
N ALA A 441 -26.25 -12.38 -27.05
CA ALA A 441 -26.75 -12.01 -28.38
C ALA A 441 -25.86 -12.58 -29.51
N GLU A 442 -24.54 -12.51 -29.37
CA GLU A 442 -23.58 -13.11 -30.32
C GLU A 442 -23.75 -14.64 -30.38
N LEU A 443 -23.94 -15.29 -29.23
CA LEU A 443 -24.19 -16.73 -29.14
C LEU A 443 -25.46 -17.16 -29.89
N GLU A 444 -26.54 -16.38 -29.82
CA GLU A 444 -27.78 -16.69 -30.56
C GLU A 444 -27.56 -16.65 -32.08
N ILE A 445 -26.81 -15.64 -32.57
CA ILE A 445 -26.46 -15.51 -33.99
C ILE A 445 -25.58 -16.69 -34.43
N LEU A 446 -24.53 -17.00 -33.66
CA LEU A 446 -23.61 -18.10 -33.97
C LEU A 446 -24.31 -19.47 -33.92
N SER A 447 -25.20 -19.71 -32.96
CA SER A 447 -25.98 -20.96 -32.86
C SER A 447 -26.90 -21.16 -34.08
N ARG A 448 -27.44 -20.06 -34.63
CA ARG A 448 -28.22 -20.10 -35.87
C ARG A 448 -27.34 -20.45 -37.07
N GLN A 449 -26.16 -19.84 -37.17
CA GLN A 449 -25.19 -20.13 -38.23
C GLN A 449 -24.67 -21.57 -38.16
N GLU A 450 -24.38 -22.09 -36.96
CA GLU A 450 -23.99 -23.49 -36.74
C GLU A 450 -25.09 -24.44 -37.27
N SER A 451 -26.35 -24.16 -36.94
CA SER A 451 -27.49 -24.96 -37.40
C SER A 451 -27.64 -24.95 -38.93
N GLU A 452 -27.38 -23.82 -39.59
CA GLU A 452 -27.41 -23.70 -41.05
C GLU A 452 -26.24 -24.45 -41.70
N ARG A 453 -25.01 -24.25 -41.19
CA ARG A 453 -23.80 -24.94 -41.68
C ARG A 453 -23.84 -26.45 -41.45
N ALA A 454 -24.41 -26.91 -40.34
CA ALA A 454 -24.63 -28.33 -40.08
C ALA A 454 -25.56 -28.97 -41.13
N ARG A 455 -26.60 -28.25 -41.58
CA ARG A 455 -27.47 -28.71 -42.68
C ARG A 455 -26.72 -28.76 -44.01
N GLU A 456 -25.89 -27.77 -44.31
CA GLU A 456 -25.05 -27.73 -45.50
C GLU A 456 -23.98 -28.84 -45.54
N LEU A 457 -23.43 -29.22 -44.38
CA LEU A 457 -22.50 -30.35 -44.28
C LEU A 457 -23.23 -31.68 -44.50
N ALA A 458 -24.45 -31.81 -43.99
CA ALA A 458 -25.27 -33.00 -44.18
C ALA A 458 -25.65 -33.21 -45.67
N THR A 459 -25.91 -32.14 -46.43
CA THR A 459 -26.14 -32.25 -47.88
C THR A 459 -24.86 -32.59 -48.64
N GLY A 460 -23.73 -31.97 -48.30
CA GLY A 460 -22.42 -32.30 -48.89
C GLY A 460 -22.02 -33.77 -48.67
N ARG A 461 -22.25 -34.31 -47.46
CA ARG A 461 -22.00 -35.73 -47.15
C ARG A 461 -22.84 -36.70 -48.00
N ARG A 462 -24.07 -36.33 -48.36
CA ARG A 462 -24.91 -37.15 -49.26
C ARG A 462 -24.34 -37.16 -50.69
N ALA A 463 -23.93 -36.00 -51.21
CA ALA A 463 -23.31 -35.89 -52.53
C ALA A 463 -21.98 -36.68 -52.62
N LEU A 464 -21.17 -36.68 -51.55
CA LEU A 464 -19.95 -37.49 -51.48
C LEU A 464 -20.24 -39.00 -51.54
N ALA A 465 -21.30 -39.46 -50.87
CA ALA A 465 -21.70 -40.86 -50.90
C ALA A 465 -22.18 -41.31 -52.29
N GLU A 466 -22.90 -40.44 -53.01
CA GLU A 466 -23.30 -40.67 -54.40
C GLU A 466 -22.08 -40.74 -55.33
N ALA A 467 -21.13 -39.80 -55.20
CA ALA A 467 -19.90 -39.79 -55.99
C ALA A 467 -19.00 -41.02 -55.74
N ASP A 468 -18.91 -41.51 -54.49
CA ASP A 468 -18.17 -42.74 -54.18
C ASP A 468 -18.84 -43.99 -54.75
N ALA A 469 -20.18 -44.03 -54.84
CA ALA A 469 -20.90 -45.12 -55.49
C ALA A 469 -20.61 -45.17 -57.00
N ASP A 470 -20.65 -44.01 -57.69
CA ASP A 470 -20.32 -43.90 -59.11
C ASP A 470 -18.87 -44.32 -59.40
N ARG A 471 -17.94 -43.89 -58.55
CA ARG A 471 -16.50 -44.23 -58.63
C ARG A 471 -16.26 -45.74 -58.53
N ARG A 472 -16.94 -46.42 -57.60
CA ARG A 472 -16.85 -47.88 -57.43
C ARG A 472 -17.43 -48.64 -58.63
N MET A 473 -18.52 -48.14 -59.21
CA MET A 473 -19.13 -48.74 -60.40
C MET A 473 -18.20 -48.62 -61.62
N ALA A 474 -17.68 -47.43 -61.90
CA ALA A 474 -16.74 -47.20 -63.01
C ALA A 474 -15.43 -48.00 -62.85
N ASN A 475 -14.95 -48.17 -61.61
CA ASN A 475 -13.78 -49.02 -61.35
C ASN A 475 -14.06 -50.50 -61.66
N THR A 476 -15.28 -50.98 -61.43
CA THR A 476 -15.66 -52.37 -61.73
C THR A 476 -15.69 -52.61 -63.24
N GLU A 477 -16.23 -51.67 -64.01
CA GLU A 477 -16.28 -51.75 -65.48
C GLU A 477 -14.88 -51.69 -66.12
N LEU A 478 -13.96 -50.89 -65.55
CA LEU A 478 -12.56 -50.86 -65.96
C LEU A 478 -11.86 -52.20 -65.72
N VAL A 479 -12.10 -52.83 -64.56
CA VAL A 479 -11.54 -54.15 -64.22
C VAL A 479 -12.06 -55.23 -65.18
N ASP A 480 -13.35 -55.24 -65.49
CA ASP A 480 -13.95 -56.23 -66.40
C ASP A 480 -13.46 -56.08 -67.85
N ALA A 481 -13.30 -54.85 -68.35
CA ALA A 481 -12.73 -54.58 -69.67
C ALA A 481 -11.25 -55.00 -69.76
N ARG A 482 -10.50 -54.84 -68.65
CA ARG A 482 -9.10 -55.28 -68.54
C ARG A 482 -8.98 -56.80 -68.57
N VAL A 483 -9.85 -57.52 -67.85
CA VAL A 483 -9.85 -58.99 -67.82
C VAL A 483 -10.14 -59.60 -69.21
N GLN A 484 -10.99 -58.96 -70.03
CA GLN A 484 -11.28 -59.42 -71.40
C GLN A 484 -10.12 -59.18 -72.38
N TYR A 485 -9.42 -58.04 -72.25
CA TYR A 485 -8.17 -57.78 -72.97
C TYR A 485 -7.10 -58.80 -72.56
N ASP A 486 -6.92 -59.01 -71.25
CA ASP A 486 -5.92 -59.89 -70.67
C ASP A 486 -6.16 -61.37 -71.03
N THR A 487 -7.40 -61.83 -71.23
CA THR A 487 -7.70 -63.23 -71.59
C THR A 487 -7.33 -63.57 -73.05
N SER A 488 -7.48 -62.61 -73.97
CA SER A 488 -7.10 -62.78 -75.38
C SER A 488 -5.63 -62.43 -75.62
N ALA A 489 -5.07 -61.50 -74.85
CA ALA A 489 -3.63 -61.31 -74.74
C ALA A 489 -2.96 -62.57 -74.18
N GLN A 490 -3.45 -63.19 -73.09
CA GLN A 490 -2.93 -64.45 -72.52
C GLN A 490 -2.88 -65.65 -73.48
N ALA A 491 -3.66 -65.68 -74.56
CA ALA A 491 -3.57 -66.74 -75.57
C ALA A 491 -2.43 -66.49 -76.59
N ARG A 492 -2.08 -65.21 -76.81
CA ARG A 492 -0.94 -64.76 -77.60
C ARG A 492 0.33 -64.74 -76.75
N ASP A 493 0.28 -64.07 -75.59
CA ASP A 493 1.26 -64.01 -74.49
C ASP A 493 1.53 -65.35 -73.81
N ARG A 494 0.76 -66.43 -74.01
CA ARG A 494 1.24 -67.75 -73.57
C ARG A 494 2.39 -68.25 -74.44
N LEU A 495 2.35 -67.95 -75.72
CA LEU A 495 3.42 -68.31 -76.65
C LEU A 495 4.44 -67.17 -76.76
N GLU A 496 3.98 -65.91 -76.77
CA GLU A 496 4.79 -64.67 -76.71
C GLU A 496 5.43 -64.46 -75.37
N GLY A 497 4.76 -64.80 -74.28
CA GLY A 497 5.29 -64.74 -72.93
C GLY A 497 6.06 -65.99 -72.53
N ASP A 498 5.98 -67.15 -73.17
CA ASP A 498 7.03 -68.14 -72.95
C ASP A 498 8.37 -67.59 -73.54
N LEU A 499 8.33 -66.87 -74.68
CA LEU A 499 9.50 -66.28 -75.34
C LEU A 499 9.98 -64.98 -74.66
N GLY A 500 9.01 -64.16 -74.29
CA GLY A 500 9.11 -62.90 -73.56
C GLY A 500 9.53 -63.17 -72.13
N VAL A 501 8.92 -64.08 -71.36
CA VAL A 501 9.40 -64.46 -70.02
C VAL A 501 10.85 -64.91 -70.08
N ALA A 502 11.29 -65.63 -71.10
CA ALA A 502 12.70 -65.97 -71.20
C ALA A 502 13.61 -64.76 -71.56
N GLN A 503 13.16 -63.82 -72.41
CA GLN A 503 13.91 -62.63 -72.87
C GLN A 503 13.86 -61.47 -71.86
N ASP A 504 12.66 -61.16 -71.40
CA ASP A 504 12.35 -60.31 -70.26
C ASP A 504 12.98 -60.85 -68.99
N GLU A 505 13.16 -62.15 -68.74
CA GLU A 505 13.91 -62.59 -67.55
C GLU A 505 15.39 -62.18 -67.64
N VAL A 506 16.00 -62.25 -68.83
CA VAL A 506 17.39 -61.79 -69.06
C VAL A 506 17.49 -60.26 -68.96
N GLU A 507 16.54 -59.52 -69.55
CA GLU A 507 16.50 -58.05 -69.49
C GLU A 507 16.02 -57.52 -68.13
N ARG A 508 15.13 -58.22 -67.42
CA ARG A 508 14.66 -57.93 -66.06
C ARG A 508 15.80 -58.12 -65.10
N ILE A 509 16.55 -59.22 -65.18
CA ILE A 509 17.75 -59.43 -64.35
C ILE A 509 18.81 -58.37 -64.68
N ALA A 510 19.01 -57.99 -65.95
CA ALA A 510 19.95 -56.92 -66.31
C ALA A 510 19.52 -55.53 -65.77
N ARG A 511 18.25 -55.17 -65.94
CA ARG A 511 17.65 -53.94 -65.41
C ARG A 511 17.65 -53.96 -63.88
N GLU A 512 17.43 -55.11 -63.25
CA GLU A 512 17.45 -55.30 -61.78
C GLU A 512 18.88 -55.20 -61.23
N MET A 513 19.88 -55.66 -61.97
CA MET A 513 21.30 -55.42 -61.64
C MET A 513 21.66 -53.94 -61.77
N ASP A 514 21.19 -53.25 -62.83
CA ASP A 514 21.48 -51.83 -63.02
C ASP A 514 20.69 -50.93 -62.04
N THR A 515 19.45 -51.28 -61.69
CA THR A 515 18.70 -50.62 -60.61
C THR A 515 19.34 -50.88 -59.26
N THR A 516 19.84 -52.09 -58.99
CA THR A 516 20.57 -52.42 -57.76
C THR A 516 21.89 -51.67 -57.66
N ARG A 517 22.66 -51.56 -58.76
CA ARG A 517 23.87 -50.70 -58.82
C ARG A 517 23.53 -49.22 -58.64
N ALA A 518 22.45 -48.75 -59.26
CA ALA A 518 21.96 -47.39 -59.05
C ALA A 518 21.45 -47.16 -57.61
N SER A 519 20.96 -48.20 -56.93
CA SER A 519 20.59 -48.14 -55.51
C SER A 519 21.83 -48.11 -54.61
N ILE A 520 22.87 -48.90 -54.89
CA ILE A 520 24.17 -48.81 -54.20
C ILE A 520 24.78 -47.41 -54.36
N ALA A 521 24.80 -46.87 -55.58
CA ALA A 521 25.30 -45.52 -55.83
C ALA A 521 24.48 -44.42 -55.13
N ARG A 522 23.19 -44.68 -54.85
CA ARG A 522 22.31 -43.77 -54.10
C ARG A 522 22.49 -43.85 -52.58
N LEU A 523 23.01 -44.96 -52.05
CA LEU A 523 23.30 -45.11 -50.61
C LEU A 523 24.46 -44.22 -50.16
N ASP A 524 25.40 -43.92 -51.05
CA ASP A 524 26.53 -42.99 -50.82
C ASP A 524 27.29 -43.26 -49.50
N ALA A 525 27.63 -44.53 -49.23
CA ALA A 525 28.32 -44.92 -48.00
C ALA A 525 29.66 -44.18 -47.80
N ASP A 526 30.37 -43.87 -48.88
CA ASP A 526 31.60 -43.07 -48.86
C ASP A 526 31.33 -41.62 -48.43
N GLY A 527 30.23 -41.02 -48.89
CA GLY A 527 29.77 -39.70 -48.44
C GLY A 527 29.41 -39.68 -46.96
N TRP A 528 28.73 -40.73 -46.46
CA TRP A 528 28.43 -40.87 -45.03
C TRP A 528 29.67 -41.09 -44.16
N ARG A 529 30.67 -41.83 -44.67
CA ARG A 529 31.98 -41.99 -44.01
C ARG A 529 32.71 -40.65 -43.89
N SER A 530 32.71 -39.86 -44.96
CA SER A 530 33.27 -38.50 -44.95
C SER A 530 32.51 -37.56 -44.02
N ALA A 531 31.20 -37.74 -43.87
CA ALA A 531 30.34 -36.92 -43.02
C ALA A 531 30.58 -37.22 -41.52
N TRP A 532 30.68 -38.50 -41.13
CA TRP A 532 30.98 -38.91 -39.76
C TRP A 532 32.36 -38.43 -39.27
N ALA A 533 33.34 -38.33 -40.19
CA ALA A 533 34.69 -37.85 -39.93
C ALA A 533 35.47 -38.65 -38.86
N ASP A 534 35.12 -39.93 -38.69
CA ASP A 534 35.79 -40.91 -37.82
C ASP A 534 35.61 -42.32 -38.45
N THR A 535 36.09 -43.37 -37.79
CA THR A 535 36.06 -44.76 -38.27
C THR A 535 34.67 -45.41 -38.11
N ASP A 536 34.38 -46.40 -38.95
CA ASP A 536 33.15 -47.21 -38.90
C ASP A 536 33.04 -47.96 -37.54
N GLU A 537 34.18 -48.37 -36.97
CA GLU A 537 34.27 -48.97 -35.63
C GLU A 537 33.88 -47.98 -34.54
N ALA A 538 34.30 -46.71 -34.63
CA ALA A 538 33.90 -45.66 -33.69
C ALA A 538 32.39 -45.32 -33.79
N ALA A 539 31.80 -45.39 -34.99
CA ALA A 539 30.35 -45.27 -35.16
C ALA A 539 29.61 -46.42 -34.45
N GLY A 540 30.12 -47.65 -34.59
CA GLY A 540 29.61 -48.82 -33.88
C GLY A 540 29.68 -48.70 -32.35
N VAL A 541 30.80 -48.20 -31.82
CA VAL A 541 30.96 -47.96 -30.37
C VAL A 541 30.02 -46.86 -29.86
N ALA A 542 29.83 -45.77 -30.62
CA ALA A 542 28.92 -44.70 -30.24
C ALA A 542 27.44 -45.15 -30.16
N LEU A 543 27.06 -46.12 -31.00
CA LEU A 543 25.72 -46.72 -31.02
C LEU A 543 25.58 -47.98 -30.14
N ALA A 544 26.68 -48.49 -29.56
CA ALA A 544 26.66 -49.73 -28.78
C ALA A 544 25.69 -49.68 -27.57
N SER A 545 25.41 -48.47 -27.06
CA SER A 545 24.46 -48.23 -25.96
C SER A 545 23.07 -47.75 -26.43
N ASP A 546 22.83 -47.63 -27.73
CA ASP A 546 21.63 -46.98 -28.28
C ASP A 546 21.09 -47.68 -29.54
N ASP A 547 20.06 -48.50 -29.37
CA ASP A 547 19.43 -49.26 -30.46
C ASP A 547 18.26 -48.53 -31.14
N ARG A 548 18.12 -47.22 -30.92
CA ARG A 548 17.02 -46.46 -31.55
C ARG A 548 17.16 -46.43 -33.07
N GLN A 549 16.00 -46.36 -33.74
CA GLN A 549 15.95 -46.16 -35.19
C GLN A 549 16.35 -44.72 -35.56
N GLU A 550 16.87 -44.55 -36.76
CA GLU A 550 17.31 -43.26 -37.30
C GLU A 550 16.23 -42.17 -37.20
N ASP A 551 14.99 -42.48 -37.61
CA ASP A 551 13.86 -41.55 -37.53
C ASP A 551 13.55 -41.12 -36.09
N THR A 552 13.76 -42.00 -35.11
CA THR A 552 13.56 -41.70 -33.68
C THR A 552 14.63 -40.75 -33.16
N LEU A 553 15.90 -40.97 -33.55
CA LEU A 553 17.01 -40.08 -33.19
C LEU A 553 16.84 -38.69 -33.82
N ARG A 554 16.38 -38.64 -35.08
CA ARG A 554 16.06 -37.40 -35.79
C ARG A 554 14.94 -36.60 -35.11
N LYS A 555 13.79 -37.25 -34.87
CA LYS A 555 12.63 -36.62 -34.21
C LYS A 555 13.01 -36.08 -32.84
N ARG A 556 13.75 -36.86 -32.05
CA ARG A 556 14.20 -36.41 -30.72
C ARG A 556 15.20 -35.27 -30.79
N ALA A 557 16.13 -35.24 -31.75
CA ALA A 557 17.02 -34.10 -31.93
C ALA A 557 16.25 -32.81 -32.28
N ALA A 558 15.26 -32.90 -33.17
CA ALA A 558 14.37 -31.78 -33.50
C ALA A 558 13.46 -31.38 -32.32
N GLU A 559 13.00 -32.35 -31.52
CA GLU A 559 12.24 -32.14 -30.29
C GLU A 559 13.08 -31.40 -29.24
N GLN A 560 14.35 -31.77 -29.04
CA GLN A 560 15.26 -31.04 -28.14
C GLN A 560 15.46 -29.59 -28.56
N LEU A 561 15.57 -29.31 -29.86
CA LEU A 561 15.61 -27.93 -30.35
C LEU A 561 14.30 -27.18 -30.09
N SER A 562 13.16 -27.88 -30.12
CA SER A 562 11.84 -27.32 -29.81
C SER A 562 11.71 -27.00 -28.32
N ILE A 563 12.15 -27.93 -27.47
CA ILE A 563 12.23 -27.76 -26.02
C ILE A 563 13.13 -26.56 -25.69
N ALA A 564 14.30 -26.43 -26.33
CA ALA A 564 15.19 -25.29 -26.10
C ALA A 564 14.51 -23.95 -26.41
N LEU A 565 13.79 -23.85 -27.53
CA LEU A 565 13.03 -22.65 -27.91
C LEU A 565 11.90 -22.34 -26.92
N GLU A 566 11.13 -23.34 -26.51
CA GLU A 566 10.04 -23.18 -25.55
C GLU A 566 10.53 -22.76 -24.17
N ARG A 567 11.68 -23.27 -23.72
CA ARG A 567 12.29 -22.90 -22.43
C ARG A 567 12.63 -21.42 -22.35
N VAL A 568 13.03 -20.81 -23.46
CA VAL A 568 13.31 -19.36 -23.53
C VAL A 568 12.08 -18.53 -23.93
N GLY A 569 10.88 -19.12 -23.90
CA GLY A 569 9.62 -18.43 -24.16
C GLY A 569 9.33 -18.17 -25.64
N ILE A 570 10.04 -18.83 -26.55
CA ILE A 570 9.81 -18.71 -27.99
C ILE A 570 8.85 -19.80 -28.44
N ASP A 571 7.75 -19.38 -29.07
CA ASP A 571 6.77 -20.33 -29.59
C ASP A 571 7.38 -21.17 -30.72
N SER A 572 7.41 -22.48 -30.52
CA SER A 572 8.11 -23.43 -31.38
C SER A 572 7.46 -23.59 -32.76
N ASN A 573 6.26 -23.04 -32.99
CA ASN A 573 5.51 -23.17 -34.24
C ASN A 573 5.46 -21.88 -35.08
N SER A 574 5.34 -20.73 -34.44
CA SER A 574 5.15 -19.41 -35.04
C SER A 574 6.40 -18.54 -34.99
N GLY A 575 7.30 -18.79 -34.04
CA GLY A 575 8.45 -17.92 -33.76
C GLY A 575 8.10 -16.60 -33.08
N PHE A 576 6.88 -16.50 -32.58
CA PHE A 576 6.49 -15.44 -31.67
C PHE A 576 7.36 -15.48 -30.41
N GLY A 577 7.84 -14.33 -29.95
CA GLY A 577 8.76 -14.23 -28.81
C GLY A 577 10.25 -14.29 -29.16
N ALA A 578 10.62 -14.51 -30.43
CA ALA A 578 12.03 -14.52 -30.84
C ALA A 578 12.67 -13.12 -30.77
N PRO A 579 13.81 -12.94 -30.08
CA PRO A 579 14.44 -11.62 -29.91
C PRO A 579 15.10 -11.10 -31.19
N THR A 580 15.47 -11.98 -32.13
CA THR A 580 16.02 -11.60 -33.44
C THR A 580 15.35 -12.35 -34.59
N SER A 581 15.37 -11.73 -35.77
CA SER A 581 14.85 -12.36 -37.00
C SER A 581 15.64 -13.61 -37.40
N ALA A 582 16.92 -13.71 -36.99
CA ALA A 582 17.75 -14.89 -37.20
C ALA A 582 17.25 -16.08 -36.36
N ILE A 583 16.86 -15.86 -35.10
CA ILE A 583 16.28 -16.88 -34.22
C ILE A 583 14.88 -17.30 -34.71
N ALA A 584 14.05 -16.36 -35.17
CA ALA A 584 12.80 -16.72 -35.87
C ALA A 584 13.05 -17.55 -37.15
N GLY A 585 14.19 -17.35 -37.81
CA GLY A 585 14.67 -18.16 -38.93
C GLY A 585 14.92 -19.63 -38.56
N VAL A 586 15.37 -19.91 -37.32
CA VAL A 586 15.62 -21.27 -36.80
C VAL A 586 14.37 -22.13 -36.88
N ILE A 587 13.19 -21.58 -36.61
CA ILE A 587 11.92 -22.33 -36.63
C ILE A 587 11.53 -22.76 -38.05
N ARG A 588 11.76 -21.88 -39.04
CA ARG A 588 11.56 -22.22 -40.45
C ARG A 588 12.58 -23.25 -40.92
N ALA A 589 13.85 -23.07 -40.54
CA ALA A 589 14.93 -23.98 -40.92
C ALA A 589 14.83 -25.35 -40.23
N ARG A 590 14.26 -25.43 -39.01
CA ARG A 590 13.95 -26.67 -38.29
C ARG A 590 13.03 -27.58 -39.10
N ARG A 591 11.98 -27.03 -39.73
CA ARG A 591 11.06 -27.82 -40.58
C ARG A 591 11.79 -28.42 -41.79
N GLY A 592 12.85 -27.77 -42.26
CA GLY A 592 13.72 -28.28 -43.31
C GLY A 592 14.70 -29.35 -42.83
N LEU A 593 14.80 -29.68 -41.54
CA LEU A 593 15.62 -30.82 -41.07
C LEU A 593 15.07 -32.17 -41.57
N ASP A 594 13.86 -32.20 -42.12
CA ASP A 594 13.24 -33.37 -42.74
C ASP A 594 13.61 -33.58 -44.20
N ASP A 595 14.17 -32.59 -44.89
CA ASP A 595 14.48 -32.69 -46.31
C ASP A 595 15.75 -33.53 -46.55
N ASP A 596 15.72 -34.45 -47.52
CA ASP A 596 16.92 -35.16 -47.96
C ASP A 596 17.90 -34.19 -48.63
N VAL A 597 19.13 -34.15 -48.12
CA VAL A 597 20.21 -33.27 -48.59
C VAL A 597 21.48 -34.11 -48.75
N PRO A 598 22.41 -33.75 -49.67
CA PRO A 598 23.64 -34.50 -49.84
C PRO A 598 24.41 -34.71 -48.51
N SER A 599 24.95 -35.92 -48.34
CA SER A 599 25.63 -36.44 -47.14
C SER A 599 26.64 -35.47 -46.52
N THR A 600 27.38 -34.73 -47.34
CA THR A 600 28.39 -33.74 -46.91
C THR A 600 27.85 -32.55 -46.11
N ASN A 601 26.58 -32.16 -46.32
CA ASN A 601 25.97 -30.99 -45.66
C ASN A 601 25.17 -31.36 -44.40
N GLU A 602 24.91 -32.64 -44.16
CA GLU A 602 23.94 -33.07 -43.15
C GLU A 602 24.48 -33.01 -41.72
N VAL A 603 25.79 -33.20 -41.56
CA VAL A 603 26.48 -33.16 -40.26
C VAL A 603 26.40 -31.78 -39.64
N ARG A 604 26.67 -30.75 -40.44
CA ARG A 604 26.66 -29.36 -40.00
C ARG A 604 25.26 -28.77 -39.96
N ARG A 605 24.24 -29.49 -40.44
CA ARG A 605 22.90 -28.94 -40.62
C ARG A 605 22.25 -28.58 -39.29
N PHE A 606 22.30 -29.47 -38.31
CA PHE A 606 21.75 -29.18 -36.98
C PHE A 606 22.50 -28.03 -36.31
N ASP A 607 23.83 -28.04 -36.35
CA ASP A 607 24.64 -26.94 -35.81
C ASP A 607 24.32 -25.62 -36.49
N THR A 608 24.22 -25.60 -37.82
CA THR A 608 23.89 -24.38 -38.60
C THR A 608 22.50 -23.86 -38.26
N VAL A 609 21.53 -24.76 -38.08
CA VAL A 609 20.16 -24.40 -37.71
C VAL A 609 20.10 -23.88 -36.26
N ALA A 610 20.83 -24.49 -35.33
CA ALA A 610 20.83 -24.09 -33.93
C ALA A 610 21.74 -22.88 -33.63
N GLN A 611 22.71 -22.56 -34.51
CA GLN A 611 23.73 -21.54 -34.26
C GLN A 611 23.18 -20.17 -33.86
N PRO A 612 22.15 -19.59 -34.51
CA PRO A 612 21.63 -18.29 -34.12
C PRO A 612 21.06 -18.26 -32.68
N LEU A 613 20.55 -19.39 -32.20
CA LEU A 613 20.07 -19.53 -30.82
C LEU A 613 21.24 -19.70 -29.85
N VAL A 614 22.27 -20.47 -30.24
CA VAL A 614 23.50 -20.64 -29.44
C VAL A 614 24.23 -19.32 -29.27
N ASP A 615 24.47 -18.57 -30.34
CA ASP A 615 25.18 -17.29 -30.29
C ASP A 615 24.49 -16.29 -29.35
N TRP A 616 23.15 -16.25 -29.41
CA TRP A 616 22.36 -15.40 -28.52
C TRP A 616 22.44 -15.86 -27.06
N LEU A 617 22.34 -17.17 -26.80
CA LEU A 617 22.49 -17.71 -25.45
C LEU A 617 23.90 -17.43 -24.91
N ASP A 618 24.94 -17.53 -25.72
CA ASP A 618 26.32 -17.27 -25.30
C ASP A 618 26.55 -15.79 -24.98
N GLU A 619 25.98 -14.86 -25.77
CA GLU A 619 26.03 -13.42 -25.49
C GLU A 619 25.37 -13.05 -24.14
N GLN A 620 24.31 -13.77 -23.76
CA GLN A 620 23.67 -13.60 -22.45
C GLN A 620 24.48 -14.23 -21.30
N GLY A 621 25.40 -15.16 -21.57
CA GLY A 621 26.11 -15.93 -20.54
C GLY A 621 26.91 -15.08 -19.56
N ASP A 622 27.66 -14.07 -20.05
CA ASP A 622 28.45 -13.18 -19.20
C ASP A 622 27.57 -12.28 -18.31
N HIS A 623 26.44 -11.81 -18.88
CA HIS A 623 25.45 -11.01 -18.15
C HIS A 623 24.77 -11.85 -17.05
N ASP A 624 24.47 -13.11 -17.34
CA ASP A 624 23.84 -14.05 -16.42
C ASP A 624 24.74 -14.40 -15.23
N ALA A 625 26.03 -14.63 -15.49
CA ALA A 625 27.01 -14.87 -14.45
C ALA A 625 27.17 -13.65 -13.52
N THR A 626 27.32 -12.46 -14.11
CA THR A 626 27.45 -11.20 -13.36
C THR A 626 26.21 -10.94 -12.51
N PHE A 627 25.01 -11.16 -13.07
CA PHE A 627 23.75 -10.96 -12.33
C PHE A 627 23.64 -11.90 -11.12
N ARG A 628 24.07 -13.17 -11.24
CA ARG A 628 24.09 -14.10 -10.11
C ARG A 628 25.02 -13.63 -8.99
N GLU A 629 26.23 -13.19 -9.34
CA GLU A 629 27.18 -12.63 -8.38
C GLU A 629 26.63 -11.36 -7.70
N ASP A 630 26.00 -10.47 -8.47
CA ASP A 630 25.38 -9.25 -7.95
C ASP A 630 24.22 -9.55 -6.99
N VAL A 631 23.37 -10.55 -7.30
CA VAL A 631 22.27 -10.98 -6.42
C VAL A 631 22.81 -11.56 -5.12
N GLU A 632 23.85 -12.40 -5.16
CA GLU A 632 24.48 -12.93 -3.94
C GLU A 632 25.08 -11.82 -3.08
N ALA A 633 25.81 -10.88 -3.70
CA ALA A 633 26.38 -9.74 -2.99
C ALA A 633 25.30 -8.82 -2.38
N GLU A 634 24.20 -8.59 -3.09
CA GLU A 634 23.07 -7.80 -2.57
C GLU A 634 22.34 -8.53 -1.44
N ARG A 635 22.14 -9.85 -1.52
CA ARG A 635 21.57 -10.65 -0.42
C ARG A 635 22.38 -10.49 0.86
N GLU A 636 23.71 -10.62 0.78
CA GLU A 636 24.60 -10.41 1.92
C GLU A 636 24.45 -9.00 2.51
N ARG A 637 24.39 -7.97 1.66
CA ARG A 637 24.16 -6.58 2.11
C ARG A 637 22.81 -6.41 2.82
N TRP A 638 21.74 -7.00 2.30
CA TRP A 638 20.42 -6.93 2.91
C TRP A 638 20.37 -7.68 4.24
N ASP A 639 20.99 -8.85 4.34
CA ASP A 639 21.12 -9.59 5.58
C ASP A 639 21.88 -8.80 6.65
N GLU A 640 22.95 -8.10 6.28
CA GLU A 640 23.67 -7.18 7.17
C GLU A 640 22.77 -6.02 7.62
N LEU A 641 22.03 -5.38 6.70
CA LEU A 641 21.15 -4.25 6.99
C LEU A 641 19.96 -4.63 7.90
N ILE A 642 19.37 -5.80 7.66
CA ILE A 642 18.29 -6.37 8.49
C ILE A 642 18.86 -6.80 9.84
N GLY A 643 20.03 -7.44 9.86
CA GLY A 643 20.74 -7.81 11.08
C GLY A 643 21.04 -6.59 11.97
N ALA A 644 21.51 -5.50 11.37
CA ALA A 644 21.75 -4.23 12.07
C ALA A 644 20.45 -3.63 12.63
N ALA A 645 19.37 -3.60 11.84
CA ALA A 645 18.07 -3.11 12.30
C ALA A 645 17.48 -3.97 13.44
N ARG A 646 17.59 -5.30 13.35
CA ARG A 646 17.19 -6.22 14.43
C ARG A 646 17.96 -5.94 15.72
N LYS A 647 19.26 -5.71 15.61
CA LYS A 647 20.11 -5.36 16.75
C LYS A 647 19.73 -4.00 17.36
N GLU A 648 19.40 -3.02 16.53
CA GLU A 648 18.88 -1.72 16.98
C GLU A 648 17.58 -1.89 17.77
N CYS A 649 16.59 -2.63 17.24
CA CYS A 649 15.34 -2.95 17.93
C CYS A 649 15.59 -3.64 19.28
N GLY A 650 16.46 -4.66 19.31
CA GLY A 650 16.84 -5.33 20.56
C GLY A 650 17.48 -4.39 21.58
N THR A 651 18.37 -3.51 21.13
CA THR A 651 19.04 -2.52 22.00
C THR A 651 18.05 -1.50 22.57
N GLN A 652 17.12 -1.00 21.76
CA GLN A 652 16.07 -0.08 22.22
C GLN A 652 15.08 -0.77 23.16
N GLY A 653 14.74 -2.04 22.91
CA GLY A 653 13.90 -2.86 23.79
C GLY A 653 14.54 -3.04 25.16
N ASP A 654 15.80 -3.49 25.20
CA ASP A 654 16.55 -3.66 26.45
C ASP A 654 16.70 -2.35 27.24
N LEU A 655 16.87 -1.23 26.54
CA LEU A 655 16.96 0.10 27.15
C LEU A 655 15.61 0.51 27.75
N LEU A 656 14.52 0.30 27.02
CA LEU A 656 13.17 0.58 27.47
C LEU A 656 12.82 -0.23 28.72
N ASP A 657 13.11 -1.53 28.73
CA ASP A 657 12.82 -2.40 29.87
C ASP A 657 13.61 -2.00 31.12
N ARG A 658 14.91 -1.69 30.96
CA ARG A 658 15.74 -1.17 32.06
C ARG A 658 15.21 0.17 32.58
N HIS A 659 14.77 1.06 31.69
CA HIS A 659 14.20 2.33 32.07
C HIS A 659 12.86 2.14 32.80
N ARG A 660 12.01 1.23 32.33
CA ARG A 660 10.74 0.89 32.99
C ARG A 660 10.95 0.37 34.41
N ASP A 661 11.87 -0.57 34.60
CA ASP A 661 12.19 -1.10 35.92
C ASP A 661 12.72 0.00 36.86
N MET A 662 13.54 0.92 36.34
CA MET A 662 14.01 2.10 37.08
C MET A 662 12.86 3.03 37.47
N VAL A 663 11.96 3.35 36.54
CA VAL A 663 10.80 4.23 36.79
C VAL A 663 9.87 3.61 37.83
N GLU A 664 9.59 2.31 37.74
CA GLU A 664 8.77 1.62 38.75
C GLU A 664 9.40 1.70 40.13
N GLN A 665 10.68 1.37 40.26
CA GLN A 665 11.39 1.44 41.55
C GLN A 665 11.35 2.85 42.14
N GLN A 666 11.51 3.89 41.33
CA GLN A 666 11.48 5.27 41.79
C GLN A 666 10.09 5.72 42.23
N ILE A 667 9.05 5.40 41.45
CA ILE A 667 7.66 5.74 41.80
C ILE A 667 7.22 4.95 43.03
N GLU A 668 7.51 3.65 43.12
CA GLU A 668 7.19 2.83 44.29
C GLU A 668 7.87 3.33 45.56
N ALA A 669 9.16 3.69 45.48
CA ALA A 669 9.88 4.27 46.61
C ALA A 669 9.25 5.60 47.06
N ALA A 670 8.88 6.47 46.11
CA ALA A 670 8.24 7.73 46.40
C ALA A 670 6.85 7.54 47.03
N LEU A 671 6.01 6.65 46.47
CA LEU A 671 4.70 6.29 47.04
C LEU A 671 4.83 5.66 48.44
N GLY A 672 5.89 4.86 48.67
CA GLY A 672 6.24 4.34 49.99
C GLY A 672 6.53 5.46 51.01
N HIS A 673 7.28 6.49 50.61
CA HIS A 673 7.51 7.67 51.45
C HIS A 673 6.21 8.45 51.72
N VAL A 674 5.35 8.62 50.70
CA VAL A 674 4.03 9.23 50.87
C VAL A 674 3.20 8.43 51.87
N SER A 675 3.18 7.10 51.75
CA SER A 675 2.43 6.22 52.66
C SER A 675 2.91 6.35 54.10
N ALA A 676 4.22 6.48 54.34
CA ALA A 676 4.77 6.69 55.68
C ALA A 676 4.34 8.05 56.26
N ARG A 677 4.45 9.15 55.49
CA ARG A 677 4.00 10.48 55.92
C ARG A 677 2.49 10.54 56.14
N TYR A 678 1.72 9.83 55.33
CA TYR A 678 0.28 9.71 55.47
C TYR A 678 -0.12 9.04 56.79
N ALA A 679 0.60 7.99 57.19
CA ALA A 679 0.42 7.32 58.47
C ALA A 679 0.75 8.24 59.66
N GLU A 680 1.85 9.00 59.58
CA GLU A 680 2.28 9.96 60.61
C GLU A 680 1.24 11.07 60.82
N LEU A 681 0.72 11.66 59.74
CA LEU A 681 -0.29 12.71 59.79
C LEU A 681 -1.62 12.19 60.36
N ASP A 682 -2.03 10.97 60.00
CA ASP A 682 -3.22 10.33 60.59
C ASP A 682 -3.07 10.10 62.09
N ALA A 683 -1.91 9.58 62.53
CA ALA A 683 -1.63 9.35 63.94
C ALA A 683 -1.60 10.66 64.75
N ALA A 684 -1.01 11.73 64.20
CA ALA A 684 -0.97 13.05 64.83
C ALA A 684 -2.37 13.68 64.99
N ALA A 685 -3.30 13.36 64.09
CA ALA A 685 -4.70 13.80 64.16
C ALA A 685 -5.58 12.91 65.06
N GLY A 686 -5.01 11.92 65.77
CA GLY A 686 -5.75 10.99 66.63
C GLY A 686 -6.39 9.81 65.90
N GLY A 687 -5.97 9.54 64.66
CA GLY A 687 -6.40 8.39 63.86
C GLY A 687 -5.79 7.06 64.32
N TYR A 688 -6.25 5.96 63.71
CA TYR A 688 -5.85 4.58 64.06
C TYR A 688 -4.87 3.95 63.05
N GLY A 689 -4.39 4.72 62.08
CA GLY A 689 -3.43 4.32 61.06
C GLY A 689 -4.00 4.45 59.64
N ALA A 690 -3.16 4.93 58.73
CA ALA A 690 -3.44 5.08 57.31
C ALA A 690 -2.26 4.58 56.46
N GLN A 691 -2.53 4.03 55.26
CA GLN A 691 -1.52 3.55 54.32
C GLN A 691 -1.99 3.70 52.87
N LEU A 692 -1.07 3.52 51.92
CA LEU A 692 -1.38 3.44 50.49
C LEU A 692 -1.15 2.03 49.96
N GLY A 693 -2.12 1.50 49.23
CA GLY A 693 -1.90 0.38 48.31
C GLY A 693 -1.75 0.91 46.88
N TRP A 694 -0.87 0.32 46.08
CA TRP A 694 -0.68 0.72 44.69
C TRP A 694 -0.51 -0.47 43.74
N ARG A 695 -0.79 -0.23 42.46
CA ARG A 695 -0.58 -1.16 41.36
C ARG A 695 -0.07 -0.40 40.12
N SER A 696 1.06 -0.84 39.56
CA SER A 696 1.55 -0.40 38.25
C SER A 696 0.87 -1.20 37.15
N LEU A 697 0.28 -0.52 36.17
CA LEU A 697 -0.20 -1.10 34.92
C LEU A 697 0.70 -0.61 33.79
N ARG A 698 1.68 -1.45 33.44
CA ARG A 698 2.62 -1.14 32.35
C ARG A 698 1.86 -1.03 31.02
N PRO A 699 2.22 -0.06 30.18
CA PRO A 699 1.57 0.09 28.89
C PRO A 699 2.13 -0.90 27.85
N GLU A 700 1.24 -1.49 27.05
CA GLU A 700 1.59 -2.48 26.03
C GLU A 700 1.78 -1.83 24.65
N LEU A 701 0.90 -0.92 24.26
CA LEU A 701 0.96 -0.23 22.98
C LEU A 701 1.72 1.11 23.05
N PRO A 702 2.25 1.62 21.92
CA PRO A 702 2.96 2.90 21.87
C PRO A 702 2.12 4.11 22.29
N THR A 703 0.81 4.03 22.16
CA THR A 703 -0.15 5.09 22.50
C THR A 703 -0.70 4.97 23.93
N ASP A 704 -0.50 3.84 24.60
CA ASP A 704 -1.08 3.60 25.91
C ASP A 704 -0.45 4.48 26.98
N LEU A 705 -1.25 4.94 27.93
CA LEU A 705 -0.76 5.68 29.09
C LEU A 705 -0.25 4.71 30.16
N TRP A 706 0.86 5.06 30.82
CA TRP A 706 1.31 4.30 31.98
C TRP A 706 0.44 4.65 33.19
N VAL A 707 -0.42 3.70 33.59
CA VAL A 707 -1.39 3.94 34.66
C VAL A 707 -0.86 3.41 35.99
N TRP A 708 -0.86 4.28 37.00
CA TRP A 708 -0.60 3.91 38.40
C TRP A 708 -1.89 4.04 39.19
N GLU A 709 -2.40 2.92 39.70
CA GLU A 709 -3.58 2.89 40.54
C GLU A 709 -3.17 2.99 42.01
N VAL A 710 -3.57 4.05 42.70
CA VAL A 710 -3.28 4.26 44.13
C VAL A 710 -4.58 4.27 44.92
N THR A 711 -4.65 3.41 45.93
CA THR A 711 -5.81 3.24 46.81
C THR A 711 -5.42 3.59 48.24
N PRO A 712 -5.87 4.74 48.77
CA PRO A 712 -5.73 5.05 50.18
C PRO A 712 -6.56 4.11 51.04
N GLU A 713 -5.96 3.63 52.13
CA GLU A 713 -6.59 2.73 53.11
C GLU A 713 -6.39 3.25 54.53
N TRP A 714 -7.37 3.05 55.41
CA TRP A 714 -7.26 3.46 56.81
C TRP A 714 -8.04 2.54 57.76
N ARG A 715 -7.83 2.72 59.07
CA ARG A 715 -8.47 1.96 60.14
C ARG A 715 -9.46 2.80 60.92
N ARG A 716 -10.55 2.19 61.39
CA ARG A 716 -11.56 2.82 62.26
C ARG A 716 -11.36 2.56 63.76
N GLY A 717 -10.35 1.78 64.12
CA GLY A 717 -10.03 1.41 65.50
C GLY A 717 -8.70 0.66 65.59
N GLN A 718 -8.11 0.61 66.79
CA GLN A 718 -6.86 -0.14 67.01
C GLN A 718 -7.08 -1.63 66.69
N GLY A 719 -6.26 -2.18 65.79
CA GLY A 719 -6.34 -3.58 65.34
C GLY A 719 -7.43 -3.90 64.30
N ALA A 720 -8.17 -2.91 63.80
CA ALA A 720 -9.15 -3.11 62.74
C ALA A 720 -8.51 -3.41 61.37
N LYS A 721 -9.25 -4.07 60.47
CA LYS A 721 -8.81 -4.31 59.08
C LYS A 721 -8.67 -2.99 58.32
N TRP A 722 -7.73 -2.94 57.38
CA TRP A 722 -7.59 -1.84 56.43
C TRP A 722 -8.85 -1.72 55.57
N LEU A 723 -9.40 -0.51 55.47
CA LEU A 723 -10.56 -0.22 54.65
C LEU A 723 -10.15 0.73 53.52
N PRO A 724 -10.39 0.34 52.25
CA PRO A 724 -10.13 1.23 51.12
C PRO A 724 -11.12 2.39 51.12
N TYR A 725 -10.66 3.53 50.61
CA TYR A 725 -11.45 4.77 50.57
C TYR A 725 -12.78 4.68 49.81
N THR A 726 -12.89 3.68 48.93
CA THR A 726 -14.07 3.40 48.10
C THR A 726 -15.26 2.83 48.89
N ARG A 727 -15.03 2.28 50.10
CA ARG A 727 -16.12 1.81 50.97
C ARG A 727 -16.77 2.96 51.73
N GLN A 728 -18.10 2.94 51.83
CA GLN A 728 -18.95 3.99 52.41
C GLN A 728 -18.40 4.50 53.76
N ALA A 729 -17.74 5.65 53.69
CA ALA A 729 -17.15 6.36 54.80
C ALA A 729 -17.93 7.66 55.03
N ASN A 730 -17.91 8.14 56.28
CA ASN A 730 -18.41 9.47 56.59
C ASN A 730 -17.70 10.50 55.69
N SER A 731 -18.45 11.38 55.04
CA SER A 731 -17.92 12.39 54.10
C SER A 731 -16.84 13.26 54.76
N ALA A 732 -16.96 13.55 56.06
CA ALA A 732 -15.96 14.28 56.81
C ALA A 732 -14.61 13.53 56.92
N MET A 733 -14.65 12.22 57.14
CA MET A 733 -13.46 11.37 57.24
C MET A 733 -12.74 11.26 55.89
N GLN A 734 -13.49 11.18 54.78
CA GLN A 734 -12.91 11.19 53.44
C GLN A 734 -12.19 12.52 53.13
N LYS A 735 -12.74 13.66 53.56
CA LYS A 735 -12.12 14.98 53.38
C LYS A 735 -10.83 15.13 54.19
N GLN A 736 -10.82 14.63 55.42
CA GLN A 736 -9.63 14.62 56.27
C GLN A 736 -8.51 13.78 55.65
N HIS A 737 -8.80 12.54 55.24
CA HIS A 737 -7.81 11.65 54.63
C HIS A 737 -7.28 12.18 53.29
N ARG A 738 -8.10 12.86 52.48
CA ARG A 738 -7.61 13.56 51.27
C ARG A 738 -6.63 14.68 51.61
N THR A 739 -6.93 15.47 52.64
CA THR A 739 -6.04 16.55 53.10
C THR A 739 -4.70 15.98 53.58
N HIS A 740 -4.74 14.92 54.40
CA HIS A 740 -3.53 14.24 54.85
C HIS A 740 -2.73 13.64 53.68
N LEU A 741 -3.40 13.15 52.64
CA LEU A 741 -2.74 12.60 51.46
C LEU A 741 -1.99 13.67 50.65
N VAL A 742 -2.59 14.85 50.44
CA VAL A 742 -1.90 15.97 49.78
C VAL A 742 -0.69 16.42 50.59
N LEU A 743 -0.85 16.57 51.91
CA LEU A 743 0.26 16.96 52.78
C LEU A 743 1.35 15.89 52.83
N ALA A 744 0.98 14.62 52.85
CA ALA A 744 1.93 13.52 52.78
C ALA A 744 2.73 13.53 51.48
N ALA A 745 2.08 13.80 50.34
CA ALA A 745 2.75 13.94 49.05
C ALA A 745 3.74 15.11 49.02
N LEU A 746 3.35 16.25 49.58
CA LEU A 746 4.19 17.43 49.69
C LEU A 746 5.43 17.19 50.56
N LEU A 747 5.26 16.47 51.67
CA LEU A 747 6.31 16.16 52.63
C LEU A 747 7.24 15.00 52.22
N ALA A 748 6.75 14.11 51.36
CA ALA A 748 7.53 12.98 50.85
C ALA A 748 8.50 13.37 49.73
N ALA A 749 8.33 14.57 49.15
CA ALA A 749 9.22 15.06 48.12
C ALA A 749 10.64 15.35 48.66
N GLN A 750 11.67 15.19 47.82
CA GLN A 750 13.08 15.24 48.22
C GLN A 750 13.54 16.57 48.85
N ASP A 751 12.84 17.68 48.58
CA ASP A 751 13.04 18.96 49.27
C ASP A 751 11.67 19.66 49.47
N PRO A 752 11.07 19.58 50.68
CA PRO A 752 9.81 20.25 50.97
C PRO A 752 9.99 21.75 51.26
N ALA A 753 11.21 22.20 51.60
CA ALA A 753 11.46 23.57 52.00
C ALA A 753 11.36 24.52 50.78
N GLY A 754 10.66 25.64 50.94
CA GLY A 754 10.47 26.61 49.86
C GLY A 754 9.34 26.28 48.87
N ARG A 755 8.66 25.15 49.02
CA ARG A 755 7.45 24.84 48.22
C ARG A 755 6.27 25.70 48.68
N VAL A 756 5.41 26.06 47.72
CA VAL A 756 4.20 26.85 47.97
C VAL A 756 2.96 26.01 47.66
N LEU A 757 2.12 25.78 48.68
CA LEU A 757 0.80 25.17 48.56
C LEU A 757 -0.26 26.25 48.49
N ILE A 758 -1.00 26.33 47.39
CA ILE A 758 -2.14 27.25 47.22
C ILE A 758 -3.43 26.44 47.34
N VAL A 759 -4.31 26.86 48.24
CA VAL A 759 -5.62 26.23 48.49
C VAL A 759 -6.68 27.27 48.22
N ASP A 760 -7.40 27.13 47.11
CA ASP A 760 -8.54 27.98 46.78
C ASP A 760 -9.83 27.45 47.44
N GLU A 761 -10.73 28.35 47.83
CA GLU A 761 -11.96 28.06 48.60
C GLU A 761 -11.77 27.21 49.88
N ALA A 762 -10.65 27.42 50.59
CA ALA A 762 -10.34 26.74 51.84
C ALA A 762 -11.47 26.92 52.87
N GLY A 763 -12.10 25.81 53.25
CA GLY A 763 -13.19 25.78 54.22
C GLY A 763 -14.61 25.69 53.64
N ASN A 764 -14.77 25.77 52.31
CA ASN A 764 -16.02 25.40 51.66
C ASN A 764 -16.28 23.90 51.93
N ASP A 765 -17.47 23.57 52.44
CA ASP A 765 -17.90 22.21 52.82
C ASP A 765 -17.27 21.55 54.07
N PHE A 766 -16.55 22.26 54.95
CA PHE A 766 -16.07 21.71 56.23
C PHE A 766 -16.95 22.08 57.43
N GLY A 767 -17.22 21.11 58.31
CA GLY A 767 -17.76 21.40 59.64
C GLY A 767 -16.71 22.10 60.52
N ARG A 768 -17.17 22.90 61.50
CA ARG A 768 -16.31 23.76 62.35
C ARG A 768 -15.12 23.02 62.98
N GLU A 769 -15.32 21.80 63.46
CA GLU A 769 -14.25 21.00 64.09
C GLU A 769 -13.23 20.46 63.08
N HIS A 770 -13.69 19.99 61.92
CA HIS A 770 -12.80 19.48 60.86
C HIS A 770 -11.98 20.59 60.21
N LEU A 771 -12.57 21.78 60.05
CA LEU A 771 -11.87 22.97 59.59
C LEU A 771 -10.70 23.33 60.50
N ARG A 772 -10.91 23.28 61.82
CA ARG A 772 -9.83 23.54 62.80
C ARG A 772 -8.69 22.53 62.70
N GLN A 773 -9.01 21.26 62.50
CA GLN A 773 -8.00 20.19 62.33
C GLN A 773 -7.17 20.40 61.06
N VAL A 774 -7.81 20.71 59.94
CA VAL A 774 -7.14 20.98 58.65
C VAL A 774 -6.23 22.22 58.73
N LEU A 775 -6.73 23.32 59.29
CA LEU A 775 -5.94 24.55 59.47
C LEU A 775 -4.74 24.35 60.41
N SER A 776 -4.92 23.58 61.48
CA SER A 776 -3.83 23.22 62.40
C SER A 776 -2.77 22.36 61.71
N ALA A 777 -3.19 21.38 60.89
CA ALA A 777 -2.26 20.55 60.11
C ALA A 777 -1.46 21.40 59.10
N PHE A 778 -2.10 22.33 58.40
CA PHE A 778 -1.41 23.25 57.49
C PHE A 778 -0.41 24.15 58.21
N ALA A 779 -0.81 24.76 59.33
CA ALA A 779 0.09 25.60 60.12
C ALA A 779 1.29 24.82 60.67
N HIS A 780 1.04 23.61 61.18
CA HIS A 780 2.08 22.71 61.70
C HIS A 780 3.08 22.30 60.62
N VAL A 781 2.58 21.91 59.44
CA VAL A 781 3.42 21.51 58.31
C VAL A 781 4.24 22.68 57.78
N ALA A 782 3.63 23.87 57.67
CA ALA A 782 4.34 25.09 57.26
C ALA A 782 5.48 25.44 58.22
N ASP A 783 5.24 25.31 59.52
CA ASP A 783 6.20 25.67 60.56
C ASP A 783 7.37 24.68 60.68
N ILE A 784 7.11 23.38 60.59
CA ILE A 784 8.15 22.35 60.76
C ILE A 784 8.97 22.16 59.47
N HIS A 785 8.31 22.17 58.31
CA HIS A 785 8.93 21.74 57.06
C HIS A 785 9.28 22.89 56.11
N GLY A 786 9.02 24.14 56.51
CA GLY A 786 9.40 25.32 55.71
C GLY A 786 8.60 25.47 54.42
N VAL A 787 7.38 24.92 54.38
CA VAL A 787 6.42 25.05 53.28
C VAL A 787 5.64 26.36 53.46
N THR A 788 5.37 27.08 52.37
CA THR A 788 4.45 28.23 52.39
C THR A 788 3.05 27.77 52.01
N VAL A 789 2.07 27.95 52.89
CA VAL A 789 0.66 27.66 52.57
C VAL A 789 -0.10 28.97 52.38
N ILE A 790 -0.75 29.12 51.23
CA ILE A 790 -1.63 30.24 50.88
C ILE A 790 -3.03 29.67 50.76
N ALA A 791 -3.96 30.13 51.60
CA ALA A 791 -5.33 29.66 51.62
C ALA A 791 -6.29 30.83 51.35
N ALA A 792 -7.14 30.70 50.33
CA ALA A 792 -8.24 31.63 50.07
C ALA A 792 -9.48 31.15 50.85
N CYS A 793 -9.85 31.88 51.90
CA CYS A 793 -10.92 31.48 52.82
C CYS A 793 -12.15 32.39 52.70
N GLN A 794 -13.34 31.86 52.94
CA GLN A 794 -14.57 32.66 53.09
C GLN A 794 -14.62 33.38 54.46
N ASP A 795 -15.41 34.44 54.57
CA ASP A 795 -15.57 35.27 55.78
C ASP A 795 -15.78 34.47 57.08
N LYS A 796 -16.60 33.42 57.01
CA LYS A 796 -16.96 32.56 58.16
C LYS A 796 -15.78 31.75 58.73
N VAL A 797 -14.74 31.55 57.93
CA VAL A 797 -13.55 30.76 58.27
C VAL A 797 -12.46 31.65 58.89
N LEU A 798 -12.48 32.95 58.60
CA LEU A 798 -11.43 33.88 59.01
C LEU A 798 -11.40 34.12 60.52
N GLU A 799 -12.56 34.08 61.20
CA GLU A 799 -12.62 34.09 62.66
C GLU A 799 -11.90 32.88 63.28
N GLU A 800 -12.03 31.70 62.66
CA GLU A 800 -11.38 30.47 63.13
C GLU A 800 -9.88 30.47 62.87
N VAL A 801 -9.45 30.95 61.71
CA VAL A 801 -8.02 31.12 61.38
C VAL A 801 -7.34 32.06 62.37
N ALA A 802 -7.99 33.19 62.69
CA ALA A 802 -7.50 34.15 63.67
C ALA A 802 -7.49 33.58 65.10
N ALA A 803 -8.55 32.87 65.50
CA ALA A 803 -8.66 32.28 66.84
C ALA A 803 -7.64 31.16 67.09
N LEU A 804 -7.29 30.38 66.05
CA LEU A 804 -6.29 29.33 66.14
C LEU A 804 -4.84 29.83 66.04
N GLY A 805 -4.62 31.07 65.60
CA GLY A 805 -3.29 31.58 65.27
C GLY A 805 -2.62 30.81 64.12
N ALA A 806 -3.42 30.20 63.24
CA ALA A 806 -2.94 29.30 62.19
C ALA A 806 -2.29 30.04 61.00
N ALA A 807 -2.53 31.34 60.87
CA ALA A 807 -1.97 32.17 59.80
C ALA A 807 -0.91 33.13 60.35
N ARG A 808 0.20 33.28 59.61
CA ARG A 808 1.24 34.30 59.91
C ARG A 808 0.99 35.64 59.23
N LEU A 809 0.17 35.66 58.18
CA LEU A 809 -0.25 36.84 57.43
C LEU A 809 -1.67 36.62 56.91
N LEU A 810 -2.53 37.61 57.02
CA LEU A 810 -3.91 37.60 56.51
C LEU A 810 -4.13 38.79 55.59
N LEU A 811 -4.60 38.52 54.38
CA LEU A 811 -4.94 39.50 53.36
C LEU A 811 -6.45 39.50 53.18
N TRP A 812 -7.10 40.64 53.35
CA TRP A 812 -8.54 40.79 53.20
C TRP A 812 -8.89 41.67 52.01
N PHE A 813 -9.68 41.08 51.13
CA PHE A 813 -10.21 41.71 49.93
C PHE A 813 -11.70 41.98 50.16
N GLU A 814 -12.11 43.25 50.23
CA GLU A 814 -13.50 43.64 50.52
C GLU A 814 -14.14 44.26 49.28
N ARG A 815 -15.28 43.72 48.83
CA ARG A 815 -16.16 44.41 47.88
C ARG A 815 -17.44 44.83 48.61
N LEU A 816 -17.71 46.13 48.65
CA LEU A 816 -18.82 46.72 49.41
C LEU A 816 -20.20 46.27 48.94
N SER A 817 -20.37 46.10 47.63
CA SER A 817 -21.62 45.68 47.00
C SER A 817 -21.35 45.15 45.60
N ASP A 818 -22.27 44.35 45.06
CA ASP A 818 -22.19 43.85 43.68
C ASP A 818 -22.24 44.97 42.63
N ALA A 819 -22.74 46.16 43.02
CA ALA A 819 -22.77 47.36 42.20
C ALA A 819 -21.46 48.17 42.24
N SER A 820 -20.53 47.82 43.14
CA SER A 820 -19.23 48.51 43.22
C SER A 820 -18.26 47.90 42.20
N PRO A 821 -17.73 48.68 41.25
CA PRO A 821 -16.86 48.15 40.20
C PRO A 821 -15.48 47.72 40.72
N LEU A 822 -15.06 48.18 41.91
CA LEU A 822 -13.75 47.94 42.48
C LEU A 822 -13.83 47.42 43.92
N CYS A 823 -12.83 46.61 44.30
CA CYS A 823 -12.58 46.24 45.69
C CYS A 823 -12.05 47.45 46.47
N ARG A 824 -12.34 47.50 47.77
CA ARG A 824 -11.69 48.44 48.69
C ARG A 824 -10.19 48.12 48.79
N PRO A 825 -9.36 49.09 49.22
CA PRO A 825 -7.95 48.85 49.49
C PRO A 825 -7.76 47.61 50.39
N THR A 826 -6.92 46.67 49.93
CA THR A 826 -6.63 45.44 50.66
C THR A 826 -6.13 45.77 52.06
N ARG A 827 -6.70 45.09 53.06
CA ARG A 827 -6.25 45.16 54.45
C ARG A 827 -5.34 43.98 54.74
N VAL A 828 -4.28 44.22 55.49
CA VAL A 828 -3.25 43.23 55.80
C VAL A 828 -3.04 43.20 57.30
N TRP A 829 -3.05 41.99 57.88
CA TRP A 829 -2.68 41.76 59.27
C TRP A 829 -1.53 40.76 59.31
N GLY A 830 -0.44 41.12 59.97
CA GLY A 830 0.64 40.21 60.31
C GLY A 830 0.43 39.69 61.72
N PHE A 831 0.68 38.40 61.90
CA PHE A 831 0.65 37.75 63.21
C PHE A 831 2.06 37.34 63.66
N ASP A 832 3.09 37.85 62.98
CA ASP A 832 4.48 37.72 63.41
C ASP A 832 4.82 38.71 64.53
N PRO A 833 5.67 38.33 65.51
CA PRO A 833 5.98 39.17 66.67
C PRO A 833 6.50 40.57 66.33
N ASP A 834 7.20 40.71 65.20
CA ASP A 834 7.90 41.92 64.79
C ASP A 834 7.24 42.65 63.60
N GLY A 835 6.10 42.14 63.07
CA GLY A 835 5.39 42.72 61.93
C GLY A 835 6.19 42.78 60.60
N ARG A 836 7.35 42.12 60.54
CA ARG A 836 8.27 42.10 59.40
C ARG A 836 7.63 41.61 58.10
N ARG A 837 6.68 40.67 58.16
CA ARG A 837 5.98 40.16 56.96
C ARG A 837 5.04 41.20 56.34
N VAL A 838 4.44 42.07 57.15
CA VAL A 838 3.63 43.20 56.68
C VAL A 838 4.51 44.22 55.97
N GLU A 839 5.69 44.51 56.51
CA GLU A 839 6.64 45.44 55.87
C GLU A 839 7.13 44.94 54.52
N LEU A 840 7.44 43.65 54.42
CA LEU A 840 7.87 43.03 53.17
C LEU A 840 6.77 43.04 52.09
N THR A 841 5.49 43.01 52.49
CA THR A 841 4.35 43.00 51.57
C THR A 841 3.76 44.39 51.31
N ARG A 842 4.15 45.40 52.10
CA ARG A 842 3.64 46.78 52.05
C ARG A 842 3.69 47.38 50.65
N ALA A 843 4.86 47.38 50.01
CA ALA A 843 5.04 48.01 48.70
C ALA A 843 4.13 47.41 47.62
N ALA A 844 3.92 46.09 47.65
CA ALA A 844 3.05 45.38 46.70
C ALA A 844 1.56 45.67 46.93
N VAL A 845 1.15 45.82 48.20
CA VAL A 845 -0.22 46.16 48.57
C VAL A 845 -0.53 47.63 48.28
N GLU A 846 0.44 48.52 48.50
CA GLU A 846 0.33 49.95 48.24
C GLU A 846 0.43 50.31 46.76
N SER A 847 1.19 49.57 45.96
CA SER A 847 1.24 49.77 44.50
C SER A 847 -0.12 49.54 43.84
N GLY A 848 -0.96 48.67 44.41
CA GLY A 848 -2.35 48.47 43.97
C GLY A 848 -3.33 49.57 44.43
N ARG A 849 -2.88 50.55 45.24
CA ARG A 849 -3.68 51.70 45.71
C ARG A 849 -3.45 52.98 44.90
N LEU A 850 -2.53 52.97 43.94
CA LEU A 850 -2.17 54.12 43.10
C LEU A 850 -2.99 54.22 41.80
N LEU A 851 -4.17 53.60 41.75
CA LEU A 851 -5.18 53.82 40.71
C LEU A 851 -6.45 54.41 41.32
#